data_AF-A0A075LV47-F1
#
_entry.id   AF-A0A075LV47-F1
#
_cell.length_a   1.000
_cell.length_b   1.000
_cell.length_c   1.000
_cell.angle_alpha   90.00
_cell.angle_beta   90.00
_cell.angle_gamma   90.00
#
_symmetry.space_group_name_H-M   'P 1'
#
loop_
_entity.id
_entity.type
_entity.pdbx_description
1 polymer ?
#
loop_
_entity_poly.entity_id
_entity_poly.type
_entity_poly.pdbx_seq_one_letter_code
_entity_poly.pdbx_strand_id
1 'polypeptide(L)'
;MKKIGLILSVLLLFSLLSVRLAAGAVFIENPQPPIVLLGTPYPKYLSIAPNESFTVYFYIVEDLDIADVKAYYRVNNGEWIFRYPNQAPVSENRKVYDSLFGRFTTTNITLRTFFGKIEIPPQSPGSKVEFKVVVEDVEGHVVESQTGVYFVSNPEGVKVLIVDPSVKTRLLLNNLENIETMVNATKKGYPYDLSDFEDIIKDLKPVKEYQDLFPEHHWEFLGERYNIVIVSPEEFGSALEEFKPKVVILSNLWMKEWAISQGDIKKLIDYLRENNGGLIVTHGTLYDGVANINGTLEFLGPNHIGTLENPSEGLAFALGLYMLPVLEEMKSKALETGKGGITEIPTVQSFLTSKGKLTVRNLNIIKSHSSLDYSSNETYSEFGWQYILPETSLSFAKPKIRTLKEDTKKSLSKLAALQDAKFGGSAYLKALYALDFPLIDAVQKMKVEDDKVILTVATDEITLNLNQGTLEKVRLLKAINRDLVDISALSSDYMLSIITKDEKARGDGIRSVYISFNIEAGGKEEFDILGDLVEWASQFHPVQTFAPIVQATILSNDIDWNIKGKELQNRLESMGAIAKRVTAGEFESYKGSRLIFILGGPKAYDGVGDYVKQVLSEEEQERVIKGEQSIFIKRNVWAEGQIVIVIAGQGRTETGMKVGLYESGLDHEYMNYLADFLVG
;
A
#
# COMPACT_ATOMS: atom_id res chain seq x y z
N MET A 1 -11.70 32.52 -95.12
CA MET A 1 -11.81 33.66 -94.17
C MET A 1 -12.80 33.32 -93.05
N LYS A 2 -12.33 32.60 -92.02
CA LYS A 2 -13.02 32.32 -90.74
C LYS A 2 -11.92 31.87 -89.78
N LYS A 3 -11.14 32.79 -89.23
CA LYS A 3 -10.08 32.52 -88.22
C LYS A 3 -9.42 33.81 -87.66
N ILE A 4 -10.21 34.82 -87.27
CA ILE A 4 -9.68 36.00 -86.52
C ILE A 4 -10.59 36.41 -85.32
N GLY A 5 -11.74 35.76 -85.10
CA GLY A 5 -12.71 36.16 -84.06
C GLY A 5 -12.63 35.43 -82.71
N LEU A 6 -11.74 34.44 -82.53
CA LEU A 6 -11.72 33.61 -81.30
C LEU A 6 -10.51 33.88 -80.38
N ILE A 7 -9.53 34.66 -80.82
CA ILE A 7 -8.30 34.90 -80.04
C ILE A 7 -8.43 36.12 -79.12
N LEU A 8 -9.36 37.05 -79.40
CA LEU A 8 -9.52 38.27 -78.59
C LEU A 8 -10.39 38.07 -77.33
N SER A 9 -11.25 37.04 -77.29
CA SER A 9 -12.15 36.75 -76.16
C SER A 9 -11.52 35.87 -75.09
N VAL A 10 -10.48 35.09 -75.41
CA VAL A 10 -9.73 34.27 -74.43
C VAL A 10 -8.67 35.12 -73.69
N LEU A 11 -8.10 36.13 -74.34
CA LEU A 11 -7.12 37.04 -73.72
C LEU A 11 -7.75 38.02 -72.71
N LEU A 12 -9.04 38.36 -72.84
CA LEU A 12 -9.74 39.21 -71.87
C LEU A 12 -10.21 38.45 -70.62
N LEU A 13 -10.50 37.14 -70.71
CA LEU A 13 -10.82 36.32 -69.53
C LEU A 13 -9.59 36.02 -68.66
N PHE A 14 -8.38 35.98 -69.24
CA PHE A 14 -7.14 35.82 -68.46
C PHE A 14 -6.66 37.12 -67.79
N SER A 15 -7.19 38.29 -68.17
CA SER A 15 -6.84 39.57 -67.55
C SER A 15 -7.68 39.94 -66.31
N LEU A 16 -8.73 39.16 -66.01
CA LEU A 16 -9.59 39.34 -64.83
C LEU A 16 -9.34 38.30 -63.72
N LEU A 17 -8.35 37.42 -63.89
CA LEU A 17 -7.96 36.40 -62.89
C LEU A 17 -6.58 36.66 -62.26
N SER A 18 -5.92 37.77 -62.60
CA SER A 18 -4.56 38.08 -62.16
C SER A 18 -4.48 39.25 -61.16
N VAL A 19 -5.35 39.28 -60.15
CA VAL A 19 -5.07 40.00 -58.89
C VAL A 19 -5.67 39.24 -57.71
N ARG A 20 -5.11 38.09 -57.36
CA ARG A 20 -4.99 37.71 -55.95
C ARG A 20 -3.50 37.54 -55.68
N LEU A 21 -3.04 38.28 -54.67
CA LEU A 21 -1.68 38.25 -54.17
C LEU A 21 -1.17 36.81 -54.12
N ALA A 22 -0.15 36.53 -54.91
CA ALA A 22 0.75 35.41 -54.66
C ALA A 22 1.51 35.73 -53.37
N ALA A 23 0.88 35.48 -52.21
CA ALA A 23 1.64 35.05 -51.06
C ALA A 23 2.24 33.71 -51.46
N GLY A 24 3.57 33.62 -51.49
CA GLY A 24 4.28 32.42 -51.90
C GLY A 24 3.70 31.21 -51.17
N ALA A 25 3.13 30.28 -51.91
CA ALA A 25 2.80 28.97 -51.37
C ALA A 25 4.12 28.32 -50.98
N VAL A 26 4.41 28.29 -49.68
CA VAL A 26 5.45 27.41 -49.14
C VAL A 26 4.92 26.00 -49.38
N PHE A 27 5.46 25.32 -50.38
CA PHE A 27 5.20 23.90 -50.58
C PHE A 27 5.95 23.15 -49.49
N ILE A 28 5.22 22.63 -48.50
CA ILE A 28 5.76 21.66 -47.55
C ILE A 28 5.73 20.31 -48.26
N GLU A 29 6.91 19.75 -48.56
CA GLU A 29 7.02 18.40 -49.10
C GLU A 29 6.79 17.39 -47.96
N ASN A 30 5.75 16.56 -48.08
CA ASN A 30 5.33 15.56 -47.08
C ASN A 30 4.86 16.17 -45.73
N PRO A 31 3.67 16.79 -45.70
CA PRO A 31 3.08 17.31 -44.46
C PRO A 31 2.98 16.22 -43.38
N GLN A 32 3.30 16.61 -42.15
CA GLN A 32 3.35 15.70 -41.00
C GLN A 32 2.07 15.83 -40.15
N PRO A 33 1.58 14.72 -39.55
CA PRO A 33 0.40 14.78 -38.69
C PRO A 33 0.52 15.83 -37.56
N PRO A 34 -0.59 16.48 -37.17
CA PRO A 34 -0.57 17.49 -36.12
C PRO A 34 -0.12 16.92 -34.77
N ILE A 35 0.44 17.80 -33.93
CA ILE A 35 0.67 17.52 -32.52
C ILE A 35 -0.49 18.12 -31.72
N VAL A 36 -1.11 17.32 -30.84
CA VAL A 36 -2.26 17.75 -30.01
C VAL A 36 -1.99 17.41 -28.55
N LEU A 37 -1.76 18.41 -27.71
CA LEU A 37 -1.47 18.20 -26.29
C LEU A 37 -2.56 18.76 -25.40
N LEU A 38 -2.96 17.99 -24.39
CA LEU A 38 -3.71 18.54 -23.27
C LEU A 38 -2.77 19.33 -22.35
N GLY A 39 -3.13 20.58 -22.07
CA GLY A 39 -2.41 21.42 -21.11
C GLY A 39 -2.72 21.05 -19.65
N THR A 40 -3.85 20.39 -19.42
CA THR A 40 -4.27 19.94 -18.08
C THR A 40 -4.99 18.58 -18.23
N PRO A 41 -4.23 17.47 -18.32
CA PRO A 41 -4.83 16.13 -18.48
C PRO A 41 -5.60 15.67 -17.23
N TYR A 42 -5.45 16.36 -16.11
CA TYR A 42 -6.22 16.14 -14.90
C TYR A 42 -6.14 17.39 -14.00
N PRO A 43 -7.18 17.67 -13.19
CA PRO A 43 -7.14 18.68 -12.15
C PRO A 43 -6.17 18.28 -11.04
N LYS A 44 -5.86 19.23 -10.14
CA LYS A 44 -5.08 18.94 -8.94
C LYS A 44 -5.73 17.78 -8.16
N TYR A 45 -4.93 16.76 -7.83
CA TYR A 45 -5.36 15.57 -7.10
C TYR A 45 -6.49 14.75 -7.74
N LEU A 46 -6.63 14.81 -9.08
CA LEU A 46 -7.56 14.01 -9.87
C LEU A 46 -9.04 14.14 -9.44
N SER A 47 -9.41 15.17 -8.67
CA SER A 47 -10.73 15.30 -8.06
C SER A 47 -11.27 16.73 -8.19
N ILE A 48 -12.58 16.87 -8.42
CA ILE A 48 -13.30 18.15 -8.41
C ILE A 48 -14.62 18.04 -7.64
N ALA A 49 -15.19 19.19 -7.26
CA ALA A 49 -16.50 19.26 -6.64
C ALA A 49 -17.64 19.17 -7.68
N PRO A 50 -18.83 18.67 -7.31
CA PRO A 50 -19.91 18.33 -8.26
C PRO A 50 -20.60 19.54 -8.90
N ASN A 51 -20.41 20.73 -8.34
CA ASN A 51 -20.96 21.99 -8.84
C ASN A 51 -19.95 22.79 -9.69
N GLU A 52 -18.76 22.25 -9.93
CA GLU A 52 -17.71 22.91 -10.69
C GLU A 52 -17.69 22.40 -12.15
N SER A 53 -17.56 23.32 -13.10
CA SER A 53 -17.18 22.97 -14.46
C SER A 53 -15.67 22.80 -14.55
N PHE A 54 -15.22 21.91 -15.43
CA PHE A 54 -13.80 21.70 -15.67
C PHE A 54 -13.41 22.24 -17.04
N THR A 55 -12.53 23.23 -17.06
CA THR A 55 -12.01 23.80 -18.30
C THR A 55 -10.74 23.07 -18.72
N VAL A 56 -10.80 22.38 -19.86
CA VAL A 56 -9.66 21.70 -20.46
C VAL A 56 -9.01 22.64 -21.46
N TYR A 57 -7.75 23.00 -21.21
CA TYR A 57 -6.92 23.72 -22.17
C TYR A 57 -6.11 22.73 -23.01
N PHE A 58 -5.92 23.03 -24.29
CA PHE A 58 -5.13 22.21 -25.19
C PHE A 58 -4.40 23.06 -26.23
N TYR A 59 -3.37 22.48 -26.84
CA TYR A 59 -2.53 23.16 -27.82
C TYR A 59 -2.30 22.26 -29.02
N ILE A 60 -2.51 22.83 -30.22
CA ILE A 60 -2.28 22.17 -31.50
C ILE A 60 -1.08 22.82 -32.17
N VAL A 61 -0.20 22.01 -32.75
CA VAL A 61 0.89 22.44 -33.64
C VAL A 61 0.74 21.72 -34.97
N GLU A 62 0.73 22.47 -36.06
CA GLU A 62 0.39 21.99 -37.40
C GLU A 62 1.29 22.67 -38.45
N ASP A 63 1.71 21.97 -39.50
CA ASP A 63 2.61 22.50 -40.53
C ASP A 63 1.88 23.12 -41.73
N LEU A 64 0.66 22.69 -42.05
CA LEU A 64 -0.17 23.23 -43.13
C LEU A 64 -1.39 24.02 -42.63
N ASP A 65 -2.47 23.32 -42.28
CA ASP A 65 -3.71 23.91 -41.78
C ASP A 65 -4.60 22.85 -41.12
N ILE A 66 -5.48 23.30 -40.22
CA ILE A 66 -6.41 22.44 -39.48
C ILE A 66 -7.74 22.41 -40.23
N ALA A 67 -8.22 21.22 -40.57
CA ALA A 67 -9.54 21.03 -41.18
C ALA A 67 -10.65 21.02 -40.13
N ASP A 68 -10.46 20.29 -39.03
CA ASP A 68 -11.45 20.17 -37.96
C ASP A 68 -10.80 19.93 -36.59
N VAL A 69 -11.47 20.43 -35.54
CA VAL A 69 -11.09 20.19 -34.14
C VAL A 69 -12.35 19.74 -33.41
N LYS A 70 -12.31 18.53 -32.86
CA LYS A 70 -13.40 17.95 -32.08
C LYS A 70 -12.92 17.66 -30.69
N ALA A 71 -13.74 17.98 -29.70
CA ALA A 71 -13.42 17.64 -28.32
C ALA A 71 -14.54 16.78 -27.73
N TYR A 72 -14.15 15.79 -26.95
CA TYR A 72 -15.06 14.80 -26.39
C TYR A 72 -14.81 14.62 -24.91
N TYR A 73 -15.87 14.34 -24.17
CA TYR A 73 -15.77 13.79 -22.84
C TYR A 73 -16.79 12.67 -22.66
N ARG A 74 -16.55 11.75 -21.74
CA ARG A 74 -17.52 10.72 -21.35
C ARG A 74 -17.54 10.59 -19.85
N VAL A 75 -18.62 10.04 -19.33
CA VAL A 75 -18.86 9.84 -17.90
C VAL A 75 -19.10 8.36 -17.65
N ASN A 76 -18.41 7.78 -16.67
CA ASN A 76 -18.56 6.39 -16.23
C ASN A 76 -18.52 5.38 -17.39
N ASN A 77 -17.52 5.50 -18.27
CA ASN A 77 -17.34 4.65 -19.45
C ASN A 77 -18.52 4.67 -20.46
N GLY A 78 -19.39 5.69 -20.39
CA GLY A 78 -20.48 5.89 -21.35
C GLY A 78 -20.02 6.39 -22.72
N GLU A 79 -20.98 6.78 -23.55
CA GLU A 79 -20.72 7.33 -24.88
C GLU A 79 -19.94 8.64 -24.84
N TRP A 80 -19.09 8.85 -25.85
CA TRP A 80 -18.37 10.10 -26.03
C TRP A 80 -19.32 11.24 -26.41
N ILE A 81 -19.34 12.28 -25.59
CA ILE A 81 -20.17 13.46 -25.76
C ILE A 81 -19.32 14.57 -26.37
N PHE A 82 -19.75 15.04 -27.54
CA PHE A 82 -19.08 16.13 -28.25
C PHE A 82 -19.24 17.49 -27.54
N ARG A 83 -18.18 18.30 -27.59
CA ARG A 83 -18.15 19.70 -27.19
C ARG A 83 -17.44 20.53 -28.25
N TYR A 84 -18.01 21.70 -28.54
CA TYR A 84 -17.39 22.66 -29.46
C TYR A 84 -16.15 23.27 -28.79
N PRO A 85 -14.95 23.09 -29.36
CA PRO A 85 -13.77 23.78 -28.88
C PRO A 85 -13.81 25.27 -29.25
N ASN A 86 -13.32 26.11 -28.33
CA ASN A 86 -13.17 27.55 -28.56
C ASN A 86 -11.70 27.93 -28.49
N GLN A 87 -11.31 28.98 -29.22
CA GLN A 87 -9.99 29.58 -29.05
C GLN A 87 -9.89 30.22 -27.66
N ALA A 88 -8.85 29.87 -26.91
CA ALA A 88 -8.59 30.40 -25.58
C ALA A 88 -7.73 31.68 -25.68
N PRO A 89 -8.11 32.79 -25.02
CA PRO A 89 -7.21 33.91 -24.80
C PRO A 89 -6.00 33.48 -23.96
N VAL A 90 -4.78 33.82 -24.40
CA VAL A 90 -3.53 33.51 -23.67
C VAL A 90 -3.56 34.04 -22.22
N SER A 91 -4.22 35.18 -22.00
CA SER A 91 -4.37 35.78 -20.66
C SER A 91 -5.22 34.95 -19.70
N GLU A 92 -6.09 34.07 -20.19
CA GLU A 92 -7.00 33.28 -19.36
C GLU A 92 -6.24 32.22 -18.55
N ASN A 93 -5.25 31.56 -19.18
CA ASN A 93 -4.36 30.62 -18.51
C ASN A 93 -2.94 30.69 -19.08
N ARG A 94 -2.26 31.79 -18.76
CA ARG A 94 -0.89 32.07 -19.23
C ARG A 94 0.10 30.98 -18.82
N LYS A 95 -0.05 30.41 -17.62
CA LYS A 95 0.83 29.35 -17.13
C LYS A 95 0.81 28.12 -18.05
N VAL A 96 -0.39 27.66 -18.44
CA VAL A 96 -0.53 26.52 -19.36
C VAL A 96 -0.04 26.88 -20.76
N TYR A 97 -0.40 28.06 -21.27
CA TYR A 97 0.08 28.52 -22.57
C TYR A 97 1.62 28.57 -22.63
N ASP A 98 2.26 29.25 -21.67
CA ASP A 98 3.72 29.41 -21.64
C ASP A 98 4.42 28.04 -21.49
N SER A 99 3.82 27.10 -20.75
CA SER A 99 4.34 25.73 -20.63
C SER A 99 4.27 24.91 -21.92
N LEU A 100 3.28 25.15 -22.78
CA LEU A 100 3.13 24.45 -24.06
C LEU A 100 3.93 25.16 -25.15
N PHE A 101 3.77 26.48 -25.28
CA PHE A 101 4.52 27.31 -26.21
C PHE A 101 6.04 27.26 -25.95
N GLY A 102 6.47 27.18 -24.69
CA GLY A 102 7.87 27.07 -24.32
C GLY A 102 8.59 25.82 -24.82
N ARG A 103 7.86 24.83 -25.38
CA ARG A 103 8.42 23.61 -25.96
C ARG A 103 9.00 23.80 -27.37
N PHE A 104 8.76 24.93 -28.02
CA PHE A 104 9.42 25.20 -29.31
C PHE A 104 10.93 25.33 -29.14
N THR A 105 11.69 24.58 -29.94
CA THR A 105 13.17 24.59 -29.91
C THR A 105 13.78 25.71 -30.75
N THR A 106 12.94 26.49 -31.44
CA THR A 106 13.33 27.62 -32.28
C THR A 106 12.35 28.78 -32.13
N THR A 107 12.83 30.00 -32.31
CA THR A 107 11.99 31.20 -32.37
C THR A 107 11.48 31.51 -33.78
N ASN A 108 11.99 30.83 -34.81
CA ASN A 108 11.55 30.99 -36.20
C ASN A 108 10.48 29.94 -36.53
N ILE A 109 9.25 30.16 -36.06
CA ILE A 109 8.14 29.22 -36.18
C ILE A 109 7.31 29.57 -37.42
N THR A 110 7.34 28.71 -38.44
CA THR A 110 6.46 28.80 -39.62
C THR A 110 5.22 27.91 -39.50
N LEU A 111 5.03 27.28 -38.34
CA LEU A 111 3.94 26.36 -38.04
C LEU A 111 2.70 27.12 -37.60
N ARG A 112 1.53 26.57 -37.91
CA ARG A 112 0.26 27.01 -37.35
C ARG A 112 0.08 26.45 -35.95
N THR A 113 -0.48 27.27 -35.07
CA THR A 113 -0.73 26.89 -33.69
C THR A 113 -2.13 27.27 -33.27
N PHE A 114 -2.79 26.43 -32.49
CA PHE A 114 -4.11 26.72 -31.92
C PHE A 114 -4.11 26.44 -30.43
N PHE A 115 -4.28 27.50 -29.62
CA PHE A 115 -4.54 27.37 -28.20
C PHE A 115 -6.04 27.36 -27.96
N GLY A 116 -6.56 26.19 -27.59
CA GLY A 116 -7.98 25.92 -27.45
C GLY A 116 -8.38 25.66 -26.01
N LYS A 117 -9.69 25.78 -25.76
CA LYS A 117 -10.32 25.32 -24.54
C LYS A 117 -11.67 24.66 -24.81
N ILE A 118 -12.03 23.70 -23.96
CA ILE A 118 -13.41 23.19 -23.83
C ILE A 118 -13.85 23.31 -22.38
N GLU A 119 -15.15 23.45 -22.17
CA GLU A 119 -15.75 23.41 -20.84
C GLU A 119 -16.56 22.11 -20.70
N ILE A 120 -16.16 21.28 -19.75
CA ILE A 120 -16.91 20.10 -19.34
C ILE A 120 -17.88 20.55 -18.24
N PRO A 121 -19.21 20.36 -18.42
CA PRO A 121 -20.18 20.83 -17.43
C PRO A 121 -20.05 20.05 -16.11
N PRO A 122 -20.60 20.60 -15.00
CA PRO A 122 -20.61 19.90 -13.72
C PRO A 122 -21.20 18.50 -13.81
N GLN A 123 -20.65 17.56 -13.03
CA GLN A 123 -21.10 16.17 -12.95
C GLN A 123 -21.51 15.81 -11.52
N SER A 124 -22.31 14.77 -11.34
CA SER A 124 -22.71 14.32 -10.00
C SER A 124 -21.55 13.65 -9.26
N PRO A 125 -21.55 13.65 -7.91
CA PRO A 125 -20.64 12.82 -7.13
C PRO A 125 -20.66 11.36 -7.60
N GLY A 126 -19.50 10.72 -7.57
CA GLY A 126 -19.32 9.37 -8.08
C GLY A 126 -19.28 9.26 -9.60
N SER A 127 -18.86 10.33 -10.26
CA SER A 127 -18.56 10.33 -11.70
C SER A 127 -17.06 10.20 -11.94
N LYS A 128 -16.65 9.27 -12.79
CA LYS A 128 -15.36 9.26 -13.48
C LYS A 128 -15.55 9.93 -14.83
N VAL A 129 -14.80 11.00 -15.09
CA VAL A 129 -14.87 11.76 -16.34
C VAL A 129 -13.58 11.58 -17.10
N GLU A 130 -13.69 11.16 -18.36
CA GLU A 130 -12.56 11.08 -19.30
C GLU A 130 -12.79 12.06 -20.45
N PHE A 131 -11.72 12.66 -20.98
CA PHE A 131 -11.83 13.64 -22.05
C PHE A 131 -10.63 13.63 -22.99
N LYS A 132 -10.85 13.99 -24.27
CA LYS A 132 -9.81 14.06 -25.29
C LYS A 132 -10.15 15.07 -26.38
N VAL A 133 -9.14 15.44 -27.16
CA VAL A 133 -9.27 16.28 -28.35
C VAL A 133 -8.80 15.49 -29.56
N VAL A 134 -9.54 15.60 -30.67
CA VAL A 134 -9.26 14.95 -31.95
C VAL A 134 -9.12 16.05 -32.98
N VAL A 135 -8.03 16.02 -33.74
CA VAL A 135 -7.71 17.01 -34.77
C VAL A 135 -7.59 16.30 -36.11
N GLU A 136 -8.22 16.88 -37.12
CA GLU A 136 -8.08 16.49 -38.52
C GLU A 136 -7.40 17.64 -39.27
N ASP A 137 -6.29 17.37 -39.94
CA ASP A 137 -5.64 18.35 -40.81
C ASP A 137 -6.23 18.34 -42.22
N VAL A 138 -5.83 19.28 -43.07
CA VAL A 138 -6.33 19.39 -44.46
C VAL A 138 -5.88 18.26 -45.39
N GLU A 139 -4.90 17.46 -44.98
CA GLU A 139 -4.42 16.28 -45.71
C GLU A 139 -5.13 14.99 -45.27
N GLY A 140 -5.97 15.08 -44.23
CA GLY A 140 -6.78 13.99 -43.71
C GLY A 140 -6.10 13.16 -42.62
N HIS A 141 -4.97 13.62 -42.06
CA HIS A 141 -4.42 12.98 -40.87
C HIS A 141 -5.32 13.26 -39.66
N VAL A 142 -5.67 12.20 -38.93
CA VAL A 142 -6.47 12.30 -37.69
C VAL A 142 -5.59 11.93 -36.51
N VAL A 143 -5.44 12.85 -35.56
CA VAL A 143 -4.63 12.66 -34.35
C VAL A 143 -5.47 12.94 -33.11
N GLU A 144 -5.33 12.07 -32.11
CA GLU A 144 -5.93 12.26 -30.80
C GLU A 144 -4.88 12.76 -29.79
N SER A 145 -5.30 13.64 -28.88
CA SER A 145 -4.52 14.02 -27.71
C SER A 145 -4.34 12.84 -26.75
N GLN A 146 -3.55 13.04 -25.69
CA GLN A 146 -3.71 12.19 -24.51
C GLN A 146 -5.17 12.28 -24.03
N THR A 147 -5.68 11.20 -23.45
CA THR A 147 -6.93 11.20 -22.71
C THR A 147 -6.62 11.73 -21.31
N GLY A 148 -7.40 12.70 -20.85
CA GLY A 148 -7.40 13.18 -19.48
C GLY A 148 -8.47 12.49 -18.64
N VAL A 149 -8.32 12.54 -17.31
CA VAL A 149 -9.26 11.90 -16.36
C VAL A 149 -9.41 12.70 -15.08
N TYR A 150 -10.60 12.67 -14.48
CA TYR A 150 -10.82 13.08 -13.10
C TYR A 150 -12.05 12.39 -12.49
N PHE A 151 -12.16 12.48 -11.17
CA PHE A 151 -13.27 11.97 -10.39
C PHE A 151 -14.05 13.13 -9.77
N VAL A 152 -15.34 12.95 -9.58
CA VAL A 152 -16.18 13.91 -8.86
C VAL A 152 -16.49 13.36 -7.48
N SER A 153 -16.05 14.10 -6.46
CA SER A 153 -16.17 13.70 -5.06
C SER A 153 -17.42 14.31 -4.41
N ASN A 154 -17.87 13.71 -3.30
CA ASN A 154 -18.92 14.27 -2.46
C ASN A 154 -18.31 15.17 -1.38
N PRO A 155 -18.38 16.51 -1.49
CA PRO A 155 -17.68 17.41 -0.57
C PRO A 155 -18.17 17.31 0.88
N GLU A 156 -19.41 16.86 1.11
CA GLU A 156 -20.02 16.67 2.43
C GLU A 156 -19.59 15.37 3.13
N GLY A 157 -18.96 14.44 2.39
CA GLY A 157 -18.52 13.17 2.92
C GLY A 157 -17.24 13.26 3.76
N VAL A 158 -16.90 12.16 4.44
CA VAL A 158 -15.61 12.00 5.12
C VAL A 158 -14.48 12.27 4.11
N LYS A 159 -13.47 13.03 4.55
CA LYS A 159 -12.27 13.31 3.76
C LYS A 159 -11.37 12.08 3.69
N VAL A 160 -11.19 11.53 2.49
CA VAL A 160 -10.36 10.36 2.22
C VAL A 160 -9.24 10.73 1.24
N LEU A 161 -7.99 10.61 1.68
CA LEU A 161 -6.83 10.75 0.81
C LEU A 161 -6.42 9.38 0.29
N ILE A 162 -6.35 9.23 -1.03
CA ILE A 162 -5.99 7.98 -1.69
C ILE A 162 -4.64 8.18 -2.36
N VAL A 163 -3.66 7.37 -1.98
CA VAL A 163 -2.36 7.30 -2.68
C VAL A 163 -2.41 6.08 -3.59
N ASP A 164 -2.58 6.34 -4.87
CA ASP A 164 -2.70 5.31 -5.91
C ASP A 164 -2.00 5.76 -7.21
N PRO A 165 -0.79 5.25 -7.48
CA PRO A 165 -0.06 5.55 -8.70
C PRO A 165 -0.64 4.84 -9.94
N SER A 166 -1.48 3.81 -9.75
CA SER A 166 -2.01 2.98 -10.83
C SER A 166 -2.96 3.77 -11.72
N VAL A 167 -3.69 4.75 -11.16
CA VAL A 167 -4.58 5.63 -11.94
C VAL A 167 -3.83 6.36 -13.05
N LYS A 168 -2.71 7.04 -12.71
CA LYS A 168 -1.92 7.77 -13.70
C LYS A 168 -1.20 6.83 -14.67
N THR A 169 -0.63 5.72 -14.18
CA THR A 169 0.06 4.75 -15.03
C THR A 169 -0.88 4.09 -16.03
N ARG A 170 -2.08 3.69 -15.59
CA ARG A 170 -3.13 3.14 -16.46
C ARG A 170 -3.55 4.16 -17.53
N LEU A 171 -3.72 5.42 -17.14
CA LEU A 171 -4.05 6.50 -18.08
C LEU A 171 -2.97 6.61 -19.16
N LEU A 172 -1.70 6.66 -18.79
CA LEU A 172 -0.60 6.76 -19.75
C LEU A 172 -0.49 5.51 -20.64
N LEU A 173 -0.68 4.30 -20.08
CA LEU A 173 -0.70 3.05 -20.85
C LEU A 173 -1.80 3.04 -21.91
N ASN A 174 -3.02 3.46 -21.55
CA ASN A 174 -4.14 3.54 -22.48
C ASN A 174 -3.90 4.55 -23.62
N ASN A 175 -3.01 5.53 -23.41
CA ASN A 175 -2.65 6.55 -24.38
C ASN A 175 -1.31 6.30 -25.08
N LEU A 176 -0.63 5.19 -24.80
CA LEU A 176 0.76 4.99 -25.21
C LEU A 176 0.94 5.06 -26.74
N GLU A 177 0.01 4.50 -27.52
CA GLU A 177 0.06 4.53 -28.98
C GLU A 177 -0.10 5.97 -29.55
N ASN A 178 -1.01 6.75 -28.97
CA ASN A 178 -1.18 8.17 -29.35
C ASN A 178 0.07 8.98 -28.99
N ILE A 179 0.64 8.73 -27.81
CA ILE A 179 1.89 9.37 -27.36
C ILE A 179 3.07 9.00 -28.28
N GLU A 180 3.24 7.73 -28.63
CA GLU A 180 4.26 7.26 -29.58
C GLU A 180 4.11 7.93 -30.94
N THR A 181 2.88 8.09 -31.42
CA THR A 181 2.58 8.77 -32.69
C THR A 181 3.02 10.24 -32.66
N MET A 182 2.66 10.99 -31.61
CA MET A 182 3.04 12.40 -31.46
C MET A 182 4.57 12.58 -31.38
N VAL A 183 5.25 11.75 -30.59
CA VAL A 183 6.72 11.79 -30.47
C VAL A 183 7.38 11.51 -31.82
N ASN A 184 6.90 10.52 -32.57
CA ASN A 184 7.45 10.20 -33.89
C ASN A 184 7.24 11.32 -34.92
N ALA A 185 6.14 12.08 -34.83
CA ALA A 185 5.91 13.24 -35.68
C ALA A 185 6.96 14.35 -35.45
N THR A 186 7.33 14.63 -34.19
CA THR A 186 8.35 15.65 -33.88
C THR A 186 9.71 15.35 -34.47
N LYS A 187 10.17 14.09 -34.40
CA LYS A 187 11.45 13.65 -34.97
C LYS A 187 11.57 13.87 -36.47
N LYS A 188 10.44 13.93 -37.17
CA LYS A 188 10.36 13.95 -38.63
C LYS A 188 10.08 15.33 -39.22
N GLY A 189 9.69 16.34 -38.43
CA GLY A 189 9.34 17.63 -39.01
C GLY A 189 9.04 18.80 -38.08
N TYR A 190 8.76 18.59 -36.78
CA TYR A 190 8.41 19.69 -35.89
C TYR A 190 9.57 20.09 -34.95
N PRO A 191 9.96 21.38 -34.87
CA PRO A 191 10.89 21.89 -33.87
C PRO A 191 10.19 22.08 -32.51
N TYR A 192 9.68 20.99 -31.95
CA TYR A 192 8.86 20.96 -30.73
C TYR A 192 9.31 19.84 -29.79
N ASP A 193 9.62 20.18 -28.54
CA ASP A 193 10.20 19.27 -27.56
C ASP A 193 9.14 18.43 -26.84
N LEU A 194 9.25 17.10 -27.05
CA LEU A 194 8.47 16.06 -26.38
C LEU A 194 9.36 15.05 -25.66
N SER A 195 10.56 15.44 -25.24
CA SER A 195 11.51 14.56 -24.53
C SER A 195 10.93 13.93 -23.26
N ASP A 196 10.06 14.65 -22.53
CA ASP A 196 9.30 14.11 -21.39
C ASP A 196 8.39 12.93 -21.79
N PHE A 197 7.75 13.01 -22.95
CA PHE A 197 6.97 11.89 -23.49
C PHE A 197 7.85 10.75 -24.01
N GLU A 198 9.06 11.02 -24.49
CA GLU A 198 10.03 9.97 -24.82
C GLU A 198 10.41 9.14 -23.60
N ASP A 199 10.65 9.81 -22.47
CA ASP A 199 10.93 9.16 -21.19
C ASP A 199 9.73 8.32 -20.72
N ILE A 200 8.51 8.84 -20.84
CA ILE A 200 7.27 8.07 -20.56
C ILE A 200 7.17 6.82 -21.44
N ILE A 201 7.40 6.95 -22.76
CA ILE A 201 7.38 5.79 -23.68
C ILE A 201 8.42 4.76 -23.24
N LYS A 202 9.65 5.21 -22.96
CA LYS A 202 10.74 4.32 -22.53
C LYS A 202 10.39 3.57 -21.26
N ASP A 203 9.78 4.23 -20.28
CA ASP A 203 9.38 3.62 -19.01
C ASP A 203 8.20 2.65 -19.15
N LEU A 204 7.21 2.97 -19.99
CA LEU A 204 5.98 2.18 -20.14
C LEU A 204 6.08 1.08 -21.20
N LYS A 205 7.05 1.14 -22.12
CA LYS A 205 7.22 0.13 -23.15
C LYS A 205 7.37 -1.30 -22.60
N PRO A 206 8.16 -1.56 -21.52
CA PRO A 206 8.20 -2.86 -20.86
C PRO A 206 6.85 -3.30 -20.26
N VAL A 207 5.99 -2.34 -19.91
CA VAL A 207 4.70 -2.57 -19.22
C VAL A 207 3.57 -2.89 -20.21
N LYS A 208 3.69 -2.46 -21.47
CA LYS A 208 2.64 -2.55 -22.51
C LYS A 208 2.03 -3.95 -22.68
N GLU A 209 2.84 -5.00 -22.51
CA GLU A 209 2.42 -6.41 -22.67
C GLU A 209 1.81 -7.02 -21.39
N TYR A 210 1.83 -6.29 -20.27
CA TYR A 210 1.42 -6.76 -18.95
C TYR A 210 0.34 -5.86 -18.32
N GLN A 211 -0.52 -5.27 -19.15
CA GLN A 211 -1.57 -4.35 -18.71
C GLN A 211 -2.55 -4.98 -17.70
N ASP A 212 -2.67 -6.31 -17.66
CA ASP A 212 -3.53 -6.98 -16.68
C ASP A 212 -3.02 -6.86 -15.24
N LEU A 213 -1.74 -6.55 -15.02
CA LEU A 213 -1.20 -6.22 -13.70
C LEU A 213 -1.59 -4.80 -13.24
N PHE A 214 -2.20 -4.01 -14.11
CA PHE A 214 -2.67 -2.65 -13.86
C PHE A 214 -4.17 -2.58 -14.18
N PRO A 215 -5.04 -3.23 -13.39
CA PRO A 215 -6.47 -3.16 -13.61
C PRO A 215 -6.99 -1.74 -13.45
N GLU A 216 -8.19 -1.48 -13.96
CA GLU A 216 -8.88 -0.21 -13.72
C GLU A 216 -9.32 -0.14 -12.25
N HIS A 217 -9.08 1.00 -11.60
CA HIS A 217 -9.50 1.24 -10.22
C HIS A 217 -10.72 2.17 -10.22
N HIS A 218 -11.77 1.75 -9.51
CA HIS A 218 -13.12 2.33 -9.61
C HIS A 218 -13.42 3.34 -8.49
N TRP A 219 -12.51 4.27 -8.25
CA TRP A 219 -12.63 5.25 -7.16
C TRP A 219 -13.88 6.13 -7.24
N GLU A 220 -14.55 6.20 -8.39
CA GLU A 220 -15.87 6.82 -8.53
C GLU A 220 -16.90 6.25 -7.54
N PHE A 221 -16.83 4.96 -7.20
CA PHE A 221 -17.78 4.38 -6.24
C PHE A 221 -17.57 4.90 -4.81
N LEU A 222 -16.34 5.23 -4.40
CA LEU A 222 -16.10 5.96 -3.15
C LEU A 222 -16.47 7.43 -3.28
N GLY A 223 -16.17 8.06 -4.42
CA GLY A 223 -16.46 9.47 -4.70
C GLY A 223 -17.96 9.81 -4.63
N GLU A 224 -18.84 8.82 -4.81
CA GLU A 224 -20.29 8.97 -4.60
C GLU A 224 -20.62 9.38 -3.15
N ARG A 225 -19.88 8.85 -2.17
CA ARG A 225 -20.17 9.01 -0.74
C ARG A 225 -19.20 9.95 -0.03
N TYR A 226 -17.94 9.97 -0.46
CA TYR A 226 -16.84 10.59 0.27
C TYR A 226 -16.22 11.77 -0.47
N ASN A 227 -15.60 12.65 0.30
CA ASN A 227 -14.75 13.70 -0.22
C ASN A 227 -13.38 13.08 -0.49
N ILE A 228 -13.15 12.62 -1.71
CA ILE A 228 -11.92 11.92 -2.09
C ILE A 228 -10.97 12.84 -2.83
N VAL A 229 -9.68 12.66 -2.57
CA VAL A 229 -8.59 13.15 -3.42
C VAL A 229 -7.66 11.98 -3.74
N ILE A 230 -7.18 11.90 -4.97
CA ILE A 230 -6.33 10.80 -5.45
C ILE A 230 -5.01 11.37 -5.91
N VAL A 231 -3.92 10.86 -5.35
CA VAL A 231 -2.58 11.39 -5.57
C VAL A 231 -1.61 10.26 -5.88
N SER A 232 -0.53 10.62 -6.57
CA SER A 232 0.62 9.73 -6.69
C SER A 232 1.58 9.94 -5.50
N PRO A 233 2.51 9.01 -5.23
CA PRO A 233 3.41 9.07 -4.08
C PRO A 233 4.18 10.39 -3.94
N GLU A 234 4.57 11.02 -5.05
CA GLU A 234 5.29 12.30 -5.08
C GLU A 234 4.47 13.50 -4.60
N GLU A 235 3.14 13.42 -4.68
CA GLU A 235 2.20 14.47 -4.24
C GLU A 235 1.75 14.27 -2.79
N PHE A 236 2.01 13.10 -2.20
CA PHE A 236 1.46 12.65 -0.92
C PHE A 236 1.67 13.67 0.22
N GLY A 237 2.90 14.14 0.43
CA GLY A 237 3.21 15.05 1.53
C GLY A 237 2.41 16.35 1.46
N SER A 238 2.33 16.97 0.27
CA SER A 238 1.53 18.18 0.05
C SER A 238 0.03 17.93 0.25
N ALA A 239 -0.47 16.79 -0.23
CA ALA A 239 -1.88 16.45 -0.13
C ALA A 239 -2.30 16.20 1.32
N LEU A 240 -1.45 15.55 2.12
CA LEU A 240 -1.70 15.32 3.53
C LEU A 240 -1.89 16.64 4.29
N GLU A 241 -1.00 17.61 4.06
CA GLU A 241 -1.00 18.92 4.73
C GLU A 241 -2.17 19.81 4.28
N GLU A 242 -2.44 19.85 2.97
CA GLU A 242 -3.47 20.71 2.39
C GLU A 242 -4.89 20.15 2.62
N PHE A 243 -5.08 18.86 2.34
CA PHE A 243 -6.41 18.25 2.34
C PHE A 243 -6.91 17.92 3.75
N LYS A 244 -5.97 17.55 4.65
CA LYS A 244 -6.24 17.13 6.03
C LYS A 244 -7.28 16.01 6.09
N PRO A 245 -6.96 14.81 5.55
CA PRO A 245 -7.87 13.69 5.51
C PRO A 245 -8.20 13.14 6.90
N LYS A 246 -9.36 12.50 7.03
CA LYS A 246 -9.71 11.69 8.20
C LYS A 246 -9.29 10.23 8.02
N VAL A 247 -9.28 9.75 6.78
CA VAL A 247 -8.82 8.40 6.41
C VAL A 247 -7.81 8.51 5.27
N VAL A 248 -6.72 7.75 5.35
CA VAL A 248 -5.75 7.60 4.27
C VAL A 248 -5.79 6.17 3.74
N ILE A 249 -5.92 6.03 2.42
CA ILE A 249 -5.84 4.75 1.71
C ILE A 249 -4.52 4.71 0.95
N LEU A 250 -3.68 3.70 1.23
CA LEU A 250 -2.49 3.40 0.44
C LEU A 250 -2.81 2.18 -0.42
N SER A 251 -2.76 2.35 -1.75
CA SER A 251 -3.19 1.34 -2.70
C SER A 251 -2.12 1.06 -3.75
N ASN A 252 -1.87 -0.24 -3.96
CA ASN A 252 -1.11 -0.75 -5.09
C ASN A 252 0.32 -0.19 -5.22
N LEU A 253 1.04 0.03 -4.10
CA LEU A 253 2.39 0.64 -4.15
C LEU A 253 3.53 -0.31 -4.53
N TRP A 254 3.26 -1.43 -5.20
CA TRP A 254 4.18 -2.58 -5.34
C TRP A 254 5.45 -2.36 -6.18
N MET A 255 5.61 -1.24 -6.89
CA MET A 255 6.85 -0.93 -7.62
C MET A 255 7.77 -0.05 -6.78
N LYS A 256 9.10 -0.27 -6.87
CA LYS A 256 10.09 0.56 -6.15
C LYS A 256 9.97 2.05 -6.46
N GLU A 257 9.59 2.42 -7.69
CA GLU A 257 9.35 3.81 -8.11
C GLU A 257 8.11 4.43 -7.45
N TRP A 258 7.22 3.60 -6.90
CA TRP A 258 6.01 4.02 -6.21
C TRP A 258 6.18 4.09 -4.70
N ALA A 259 7.40 3.89 -4.20
CA ALA A 259 7.67 3.94 -2.79
C ALA A 259 7.45 5.35 -2.21
N ILE A 260 6.56 5.44 -1.23
CA ILE A 260 6.52 6.55 -0.27
C ILE A 260 7.79 6.49 0.59
N SER A 261 8.42 7.63 0.84
CA SER A 261 9.65 7.70 1.65
C SER A 261 9.38 7.29 3.11
N GLN A 262 10.38 6.74 3.80
CA GLN A 262 10.25 6.41 5.24
C GLN A 262 9.85 7.64 6.07
N GLY A 263 10.41 8.81 5.73
CA GLY A 263 10.07 10.06 6.38
C GLY A 263 8.59 10.43 6.21
N ASP A 264 8.00 10.16 5.04
CA ASP A 264 6.59 10.44 4.81
C ASP A 264 5.66 9.37 5.39
N ILE A 265 6.06 8.09 5.46
CA ILE A 265 5.33 7.07 6.22
C ILE A 265 5.29 7.43 7.71
N LYS A 266 6.42 7.89 8.27
CA LYS A 266 6.45 8.38 9.65
C LYS A 266 5.50 9.57 9.83
N LYS A 267 5.57 10.58 8.95
CA LYS A 267 4.65 11.73 8.98
C LYS A 267 3.19 11.31 8.88
N LEU A 268 2.87 10.29 8.07
CA LEU A 268 1.52 9.74 7.96
C LEU A 268 1.06 9.18 9.30
N ILE A 269 1.85 8.31 9.92
CA ILE A 269 1.49 7.68 11.20
C ILE A 269 1.34 8.74 12.28
N ASP A 270 2.28 9.69 12.38
CA ASP A 270 2.21 10.80 13.33
C ASP A 270 0.93 11.63 13.12
N TYR A 271 0.65 12.02 11.87
CA TYR A 271 -0.57 12.75 11.50
C TYR A 271 -1.84 12.01 11.92
N LEU A 272 -1.93 10.70 11.66
CA LEU A 272 -3.09 9.90 12.01
C LEU A 272 -3.27 9.82 13.54
N ARG A 273 -2.19 9.67 14.30
CA ARG A 273 -2.24 9.68 15.77
C ARG A 273 -2.73 11.02 16.32
N GLU A 274 -2.20 12.13 15.80
CA GLU A 274 -2.60 13.48 16.21
C GLU A 274 -4.06 13.81 15.89
N ASN A 275 -4.62 13.19 14.83
CA ASN A 275 -5.96 13.49 14.32
C ASN A 275 -6.97 12.36 14.58
N ASN A 276 -6.60 11.32 15.32
CA ASN A 276 -7.39 10.10 15.51
C ASN A 276 -7.89 9.52 14.16
N GLY A 277 -7.01 9.51 13.16
CA GLY A 277 -7.31 9.15 11.78
C GLY A 277 -7.33 7.64 11.54
N GLY A 278 -7.86 7.26 10.38
CA GLY A 278 -7.89 5.88 9.90
C GLY A 278 -6.84 5.60 8.83
N LEU A 279 -6.28 4.40 8.81
CA LEU A 279 -5.37 3.90 7.78
C LEU A 279 -5.98 2.68 7.07
N ILE A 280 -6.03 2.67 5.74
CA ILE A 280 -6.39 1.49 4.96
C ILE A 280 -5.22 1.20 4.00
N VAL A 281 -4.75 -0.04 3.98
CA VAL A 281 -3.68 -0.50 3.10
C VAL A 281 -4.20 -1.66 2.28
N THR A 282 -4.19 -1.52 0.95
CA THR A 282 -4.66 -2.55 0.02
C THR A 282 -3.51 -3.29 -0.64
N HIS A 283 -3.87 -4.31 -1.42
CA HIS A 283 -3.00 -5.17 -2.22
C HIS A 283 -1.87 -4.40 -2.92
N GLY A 284 -0.70 -5.03 -2.99
CA GLY A 284 0.53 -4.55 -3.60
C GLY A 284 1.38 -3.67 -2.67
N THR A 285 0.77 -3.00 -1.70
CA THR A 285 1.45 -1.97 -0.91
C THR A 285 2.56 -2.51 0.01
N LEU A 286 2.43 -3.74 0.51
CA LEU A 286 3.44 -4.36 1.37
C LEU A 286 4.39 -5.31 0.61
N TYR A 287 4.33 -5.33 -0.72
CA TYR A 287 5.18 -6.20 -1.54
C TYR A 287 6.68 -5.93 -1.33
N ASP A 288 7.48 -6.97 -1.12
CA ASP A 288 8.91 -6.88 -0.79
C ASP A 288 9.79 -7.79 -1.66
N GLY A 289 9.46 -7.88 -2.96
CA GLY A 289 10.25 -8.65 -3.90
C GLY A 289 11.69 -8.16 -4.04
N VAL A 290 12.60 -9.07 -4.38
CA VAL A 290 13.99 -8.76 -4.72
C VAL A 290 14.41 -9.49 -6.00
N ALA A 291 15.48 -9.02 -6.64
CA ALA A 291 16.13 -9.71 -7.74
C ALA A 291 17.65 -9.56 -7.68
N ASN A 292 18.36 -10.54 -8.24
CA ASN A 292 19.80 -10.47 -8.44
C ASN A 292 20.10 -9.86 -9.81
N ILE A 293 20.60 -8.63 -9.82
CA ILE A 293 20.92 -7.86 -11.01
C ILE A 293 22.43 -7.69 -11.04
N ASN A 294 23.09 -8.30 -12.04
CA ASN A 294 24.54 -8.24 -12.22
C ASN A 294 25.36 -8.64 -10.97
N GLY A 295 24.88 -9.60 -10.18
CA GLY A 295 25.54 -10.07 -8.96
C GLY A 295 25.21 -9.26 -7.71
N THR A 296 24.34 -8.26 -7.80
CA THR A 296 23.86 -7.45 -6.67
C THR A 296 22.39 -7.72 -6.42
N LEU A 297 21.99 -7.92 -5.17
CA LEU A 297 20.58 -8.01 -4.80
C LEU A 297 19.98 -6.61 -4.73
N GLU A 298 18.91 -6.38 -5.48
CA GLU A 298 18.10 -5.17 -5.44
C GLU A 298 16.67 -5.48 -4.99
N PHE A 299 16.09 -4.57 -4.21
CA PHE A 299 14.66 -4.58 -3.88
C PHE A 299 13.83 -4.03 -5.03
N LEU A 300 12.79 -4.77 -5.40
CA LEU A 300 11.88 -4.44 -6.50
C LEU A 300 10.56 -3.82 -6.01
N GLY A 301 10.16 -4.12 -4.78
CA GLY A 301 8.98 -3.55 -4.13
C GLY A 301 9.30 -2.37 -3.21
N PRO A 302 8.27 -1.67 -2.70
CA PRO A 302 8.44 -0.60 -1.72
C PRO A 302 8.94 -1.16 -0.38
N ASN A 303 9.86 -0.44 0.27
CA ASN A 303 10.33 -0.82 1.61
C ASN A 303 9.36 -0.34 2.72
N HIS A 304 8.06 -0.62 2.60
CA HIS A 304 7.05 -0.08 3.53
C HIS A 304 6.77 -0.96 4.75
N ILE A 305 7.26 -2.20 4.78
CA ILE A 305 7.10 -3.12 5.92
C ILE A 305 7.69 -2.49 7.20
N GLY A 306 8.88 -1.88 7.09
CA GLY A 306 9.62 -1.29 8.20
C GLY A 306 10.61 -2.25 8.85
N THR A 307 11.27 -1.81 9.94
CA THR A 307 12.31 -2.54 10.65
C THR A 307 11.99 -2.73 12.14
N LEU A 308 12.77 -3.57 12.83
CA LEU A 308 12.65 -3.77 14.27
C LEU A 308 13.26 -2.64 15.11
N GLU A 309 14.18 -1.86 14.54
CA GLU A 309 14.81 -0.73 15.23
C GLU A 309 13.86 0.46 15.33
N ASN A 310 13.09 0.72 14.27
CA ASN A 310 12.12 1.82 14.21
C ASN A 310 10.70 1.33 13.88
N PRO A 311 10.02 0.62 14.81
CA PRO A 311 8.65 0.14 14.62
C PRO A 311 7.65 1.20 14.16
N SER A 312 7.78 2.43 14.68
CA SER A 312 6.90 3.56 14.38
C SER A 312 7.03 4.10 12.95
N GLU A 313 8.02 3.64 12.18
CA GLU A 313 8.28 4.08 10.80
C GLU A 313 7.77 3.08 9.75
N GLY A 314 7.27 1.90 10.16
CA GLY A 314 6.77 0.85 9.28
C GLY A 314 5.25 0.72 9.23
N LEU A 315 4.70 0.45 8.05
CA LEU A 315 3.26 0.16 7.90
C LEU A 315 2.85 -1.14 8.59
N ALA A 316 3.75 -2.14 8.66
CA ALA A 316 3.41 -3.43 9.26
C ALA A 316 2.99 -3.30 10.73
N PHE A 317 3.68 -2.45 11.51
CA PHE A 317 3.30 -2.17 12.91
C PHE A 317 1.96 -1.44 13.02
N ALA A 318 1.72 -0.44 12.17
CA ALA A 318 0.44 0.27 12.12
C ALA A 318 -0.73 -0.66 11.79
N LEU A 319 -0.49 -1.69 10.96
CA LEU A 319 -1.49 -2.70 10.56
C LEU A 319 -1.59 -3.92 11.49
N GLY A 320 -0.75 -3.99 12.53
CA GLY A 320 -0.72 -5.13 13.46
C GLY A 320 -0.05 -6.38 12.88
N LEU A 321 0.66 -6.23 11.77
CA LEU A 321 1.42 -7.28 11.09
C LEU A 321 2.86 -7.38 11.64
N TYR A 322 2.98 -7.47 12.96
CA TYR A 322 4.21 -7.31 13.73
C TYR A 322 5.36 -8.28 13.41
N MET A 323 5.09 -9.43 12.79
CA MET A 323 6.14 -10.40 12.46
C MET A 323 6.78 -10.17 11.09
N LEU A 324 6.20 -9.29 10.24
CA LEU A 324 6.82 -8.97 8.95
C LEU A 324 8.17 -8.26 9.12
N PRO A 325 8.34 -7.26 10.01
CA PRO A 325 9.64 -6.63 10.23
C PRO A 325 10.70 -7.59 10.80
N VAL A 326 10.29 -8.59 11.60
CA VAL A 326 11.21 -9.65 12.07
C VAL A 326 11.75 -10.47 10.88
N LEU A 327 10.89 -10.76 9.90
CA LEU A 327 11.28 -11.48 8.69
C LEU A 327 12.22 -10.63 7.79
N GLU A 328 11.98 -9.33 7.67
CA GLU A 328 12.89 -8.44 6.93
C GLU A 328 14.28 -8.33 7.59
N GLU A 329 14.33 -8.25 8.92
CA GLU A 329 15.60 -8.28 9.67
C GLU A 329 16.31 -9.63 9.47
N MET A 330 15.56 -10.74 9.49
CA MET A 330 16.08 -12.07 9.21
C MET A 330 16.64 -12.18 7.79
N LYS A 331 15.94 -11.65 6.77
CA LYS A 331 16.40 -11.66 5.38
C LYS A 331 17.67 -10.83 5.19
N SER A 332 17.76 -9.68 5.87
CA SER A 332 18.94 -8.83 5.91
C SER A 332 20.12 -9.58 6.55
N LYS A 333 19.89 -10.25 7.68
CA LYS A 333 20.93 -11.07 8.33
C LYS A 333 21.34 -12.28 7.50
N ALA A 334 20.40 -12.91 6.81
CA ALA A 334 20.69 -14.01 5.89
C ALA A 334 21.61 -13.56 4.76
N LEU A 335 21.41 -12.36 4.22
CA LEU A 335 22.29 -11.78 3.21
C LEU A 335 23.71 -11.58 3.75
N GLU A 336 23.86 -10.95 4.93
CA GLU A 336 25.15 -10.72 5.58
C GLU A 336 25.93 -12.02 5.84
N THR A 337 25.21 -13.12 6.11
CA THR A 337 25.79 -14.43 6.44
C THR A 337 25.95 -15.36 5.24
N GLY A 338 25.78 -14.84 4.02
CA GLY A 338 25.99 -15.59 2.77
C GLY A 338 24.84 -16.55 2.40
N LYS A 339 23.67 -16.39 3.01
CA LYS A 339 22.45 -17.19 2.79
C LYS A 339 21.44 -16.46 1.92
N GLY A 340 21.93 -15.85 0.81
CA GLY A 340 21.12 -14.99 -0.07
C GLY A 340 19.87 -15.65 -0.64
N GLY A 341 19.83 -16.99 -0.74
CA GLY A 341 18.63 -17.71 -1.16
C GLY A 341 17.42 -17.57 -0.22
N ILE A 342 17.61 -17.16 1.04
CA ILE A 342 16.53 -16.80 1.97
C ILE A 342 16.07 -15.36 1.72
N THR A 343 17.01 -14.45 1.49
CA THR A 343 16.74 -13.04 1.18
C THR A 343 15.86 -12.87 -0.05
N GLU A 344 15.99 -13.78 -1.03
CA GLU A 344 15.16 -13.79 -2.23
C GLU A 344 13.71 -14.23 -2.03
N ILE A 345 13.37 -14.82 -0.88
CA ILE A 345 11.99 -15.21 -0.58
C ILE A 345 11.24 -13.97 -0.11
N PRO A 346 10.18 -13.55 -0.82
CA PRO A 346 9.37 -12.41 -0.40
C PRO A 346 8.60 -12.75 0.89
N THR A 347 8.60 -11.81 1.82
CA THR A 347 7.80 -11.86 3.05
C THR A 347 6.33 -11.65 2.75
N VAL A 348 6.01 -10.79 1.79
CA VAL A 348 4.68 -10.58 1.19
C VAL A 348 4.78 -10.73 -0.33
N GLN A 349 4.20 -11.79 -0.86
CA GLN A 349 4.09 -12.02 -2.30
C GLN A 349 2.71 -11.58 -2.82
N SER A 350 2.68 -10.66 -3.77
CA SER A 350 1.45 -10.15 -4.40
C SER A 350 1.17 -10.84 -5.76
N PHE A 351 0.09 -10.41 -6.43
CA PHE A 351 -0.37 -10.92 -7.73
C PHE A 351 -0.62 -12.44 -7.78
N LEU A 352 -1.12 -12.99 -6.67
CA LEU A 352 -1.53 -14.39 -6.59
C LEU A 352 -3.01 -14.50 -6.95
N THR A 353 -3.36 -15.41 -7.85
CA THR A 353 -4.75 -15.55 -8.29
C THR A 353 -5.58 -16.29 -7.24
N SER A 354 -6.75 -15.75 -6.89
CA SER A 354 -7.71 -16.40 -6.01
C SER A 354 -9.12 -16.34 -6.59
N LYS A 355 -9.88 -17.40 -6.33
CA LYS A 355 -11.31 -17.55 -6.66
C LYS A 355 -12.13 -17.87 -5.42
N GLY A 356 -11.55 -17.69 -4.24
CA GLY A 356 -12.17 -18.05 -2.98
C GLY A 356 -13.30 -17.11 -2.63
N LYS A 357 -14.47 -17.64 -2.28
CA LYS A 357 -15.53 -16.86 -1.64
C LYS A 357 -15.03 -16.26 -0.31
N LEU A 358 -15.00 -14.93 -0.21
CA LEU A 358 -14.68 -14.17 0.99
C LEU A 358 -15.90 -14.16 1.92
N THR A 359 -15.76 -14.64 3.16
CA THR A 359 -16.85 -14.61 4.15
C THR A 359 -16.53 -13.58 5.22
N VAL A 360 -17.47 -12.67 5.48
CA VAL A 360 -17.36 -11.67 6.55
C VAL A 360 -17.64 -12.35 7.89
N ARG A 361 -16.72 -12.15 8.83
CA ARG A 361 -16.77 -12.68 10.20
C ARG A 361 -17.21 -11.62 11.20
N ASN A 362 -16.89 -10.36 10.94
CA ASN A 362 -17.22 -9.25 11.82
C ASN A 362 -18.24 -8.30 11.18
N LEU A 363 -19.53 -8.61 11.40
CA LEU A 363 -20.64 -7.81 10.89
C LEU A 363 -20.82 -6.45 11.60
N ASN A 364 -20.07 -6.19 12.68
CA ASN A 364 -20.07 -4.88 13.33
C ASN A 364 -19.19 -3.88 12.58
N ILE A 365 -18.21 -4.38 11.82
CA ILE A 365 -17.30 -3.59 10.98
C ILE A 365 -17.83 -3.55 9.55
N ILE A 366 -18.04 -4.72 8.93
CA ILE A 366 -18.49 -4.85 7.54
C ILE A 366 -19.97 -5.23 7.55
N LYS A 367 -20.85 -4.30 7.17
CA LYS A 367 -22.32 -4.39 7.37
C LYS A 367 -23.07 -4.57 6.06
N SER A 368 -22.52 -4.04 4.98
CA SER A 368 -23.14 -4.01 3.65
C SER A 368 -23.35 -5.40 3.07
N HIS A 369 -22.36 -6.28 3.21
CA HIS A 369 -22.36 -7.61 2.62
C HIS A 369 -21.80 -8.65 3.60
N SER A 370 -22.40 -9.85 3.62
CA SER A 370 -21.91 -10.96 4.44
C SER A 370 -20.83 -11.79 3.75
N SER A 371 -20.67 -11.64 2.43
CA SER A 371 -19.67 -12.34 1.64
C SER A 371 -19.48 -11.71 0.26
N LEU A 372 -18.30 -11.90 -0.34
CA LEU A 372 -18.03 -11.65 -1.76
C LEU A 372 -17.68 -12.95 -2.47
N ASP A 373 -18.17 -13.15 -3.70
CA ASP A 373 -17.97 -14.39 -4.45
C ASP A 373 -17.10 -14.19 -5.71
N TYR A 374 -15.85 -14.64 -5.63
CA TYR A 374 -14.86 -14.59 -6.72
C TYR A 374 -14.80 -15.87 -7.56
N SER A 375 -15.79 -16.77 -7.43
CA SER A 375 -15.81 -18.03 -8.20
C SER A 375 -15.88 -17.81 -9.71
N SER A 376 -16.53 -16.73 -10.15
CA SER A 376 -16.73 -16.41 -11.57
C SER A 376 -15.69 -15.43 -12.12
N ASN A 377 -15.17 -14.54 -11.28
CA ASN A 377 -14.16 -13.55 -11.63
C ASN A 377 -13.04 -13.61 -10.60
N GLU A 378 -11.85 -14.02 -11.02
CA GLU A 378 -10.69 -14.08 -10.14
C GLU A 378 -10.21 -12.69 -9.75
N THR A 379 -9.63 -12.59 -8.55
CA THR A 379 -8.97 -11.38 -8.06
C THR A 379 -7.51 -11.66 -7.71
N TYR A 380 -6.67 -10.63 -7.75
CA TYR A 380 -5.32 -10.70 -7.25
C TYR A 380 -5.29 -10.58 -5.74
N SER A 381 -4.46 -11.40 -5.13
CA SER A 381 -4.31 -11.55 -3.69
C SER A 381 -2.84 -11.54 -3.27
N GLU A 382 -2.62 -11.53 -1.96
CA GLU A 382 -1.31 -11.54 -1.33
C GLU A 382 -1.15 -12.73 -0.36
N PHE A 383 0.09 -13.21 -0.29
CA PHE A 383 0.52 -14.25 0.62
C PHE A 383 1.63 -13.73 1.51
N GLY A 384 1.57 -14.05 2.79
CA GLY A 384 2.52 -13.61 3.81
C GLY A 384 1.82 -13.39 5.13
N TRP A 385 0.68 -12.71 5.12
CA TRP A 385 -0.13 -12.41 6.31
C TRP A 385 -0.65 -13.66 7.04
N GLN A 386 -0.71 -14.83 6.39
CA GLN A 386 -1.27 -16.07 6.94
C GLN A 386 -0.57 -16.53 8.24
N TYR A 387 0.60 -16.01 8.62
CA TYR A 387 1.21 -16.31 9.92
C TYR A 387 0.30 -15.93 11.11
N ILE A 388 -0.64 -15.00 10.93
CA ILE A 388 -1.61 -14.63 11.98
C ILE A 388 -2.69 -15.71 12.18
N LEU A 389 -2.89 -16.62 11.23
CA LEU A 389 -3.88 -17.67 11.34
C LEU A 389 -3.56 -18.60 12.52
N PRO A 390 -4.58 -19.06 13.29
CA PRO A 390 -4.40 -20.11 14.28
C PRO A 390 -3.83 -21.39 13.66
N GLU A 391 -3.11 -22.19 14.44
CA GLU A 391 -2.49 -23.44 13.96
C GLU A 391 -3.51 -24.40 13.32
N THR A 392 -4.72 -24.46 13.87
CA THR A 392 -5.84 -25.23 13.30
C THR A 392 -6.19 -24.73 11.90
N SER A 393 -6.29 -23.42 11.69
CA SER A 393 -6.58 -22.82 10.38
C SER A 393 -5.42 -23.00 9.41
N LEU A 394 -4.17 -22.87 9.87
CA LEU A 394 -2.97 -23.12 9.07
C LEU A 394 -2.90 -24.55 8.54
N SER A 395 -3.35 -25.54 9.34
CA SER A 395 -3.38 -26.94 8.90
C SER A 395 -4.30 -27.17 7.70
N PHE A 396 -5.36 -26.37 7.54
CA PHE A 396 -6.23 -26.36 6.35
C PHE A 396 -5.70 -25.44 5.24
N ALA A 397 -5.14 -24.28 5.58
CA ALA A 397 -4.65 -23.31 4.61
C ALA A 397 -3.47 -23.87 3.78
N LYS A 398 -2.50 -24.53 4.42
CA LYS A 398 -1.30 -25.07 3.75
C LYS A 398 -1.59 -25.98 2.56
N PRO A 399 -2.35 -27.09 2.70
CA PRO A 399 -2.63 -27.95 1.57
C PRO A 399 -3.44 -27.22 0.48
N LYS A 400 -4.39 -26.38 0.88
CA LYS A 400 -5.24 -25.64 -0.07
C LYS A 400 -4.43 -24.63 -0.90
N ILE A 401 -3.58 -23.84 -0.27
CA ILE A 401 -2.74 -22.85 -0.98
C ILE A 401 -1.72 -23.55 -1.87
N ARG A 402 -1.13 -24.67 -1.41
CA ARG A 402 -0.23 -25.47 -2.26
C ARG A 402 -0.91 -26.00 -3.53
N THR A 403 -2.20 -26.34 -3.48
CA THR A 403 -2.94 -26.73 -4.70
C THR A 403 -3.18 -25.58 -5.67
N LEU A 404 -3.20 -24.33 -5.20
CA LEU A 404 -3.39 -23.14 -6.05
C LEU A 404 -2.10 -22.66 -6.74
N LYS A 405 -0.95 -23.28 -6.44
CA LYS A 405 0.34 -22.87 -7.04
C LYS A 405 0.30 -22.94 -8.56
N GLU A 406 -0.33 -23.96 -9.13
CA GLU A 406 -0.46 -24.08 -10.59
C GLU A 406 -1.28 -22.94 -11.20
N ASP A 407 -2.41 -22.57 -10.58
CA ASP A 407 -3.28 -21.48 -11.04
C ASP A 407 -2.55 -20.13 -11.01
N THR A 408 -1.70 -19.95 -10.00
CA THR A 408 -0.95 -18.72 -9.78
C THR A 408 0.30 -18.57 -10.65
N LYS A 409 0.87 -19.66 -11.20
CA LYS A 409 2.10 -19.61 -12.02
C LYS A 409 2.01 -18.61 -13.16
N LYS A 410 0.86 -18.52 -13.82
CA LYS A 410 0.63 -17.61 -14.94
C LYS A 410 0.76 -16.14 -14.50
N SER A 411 0.18 -15.78 -13.36
CA SER A 411 0.22 -14.42 -12.84
C SER A 411 1.62 -14.05 -12.34
N LEU A 412 2.28 -14.96 -11.64
CA LEU A 412 3.66 -14.76 -11.19
C LEU A 412 4.66 -14.71 -12.34
N SER A 413 4.46 -15.48 -13.42
CA SER A 413 5.35 -15.43 -14.57
C SER A 413 5.24 -14.11 -15.32
N LYS A 414 4.05 -13.51 -15.37
CA LYS A 414 3.85 -12.15 -15.91
C LYS A 414 4.55 -11.10 -15.05
N LEU A 415 4.37 -11.14 -13.73
CA LEU A 415 5.05 -10.24 -12.81
C LEU A 415 6.58 -10.36 -12.95
N ALA A 416 7.09 -11.60 -12.98
CA ALA A 416 8.51 -11.86 -13.14
C ALA A 416 9.06 -11.38 -14.49
N ALA A 417 8.31 -11.56 -15.58
CA ALA A 417 8.73 -11.09 -16.90
C ALA A 417 8.74 -9.55 -16.98
N LEU A 418 7.77 -8.88 -16.35
CA LEU A 418 7.79 -7.42 -16.22
C LEU A 418 9.00 -6.94 -15.40
N GLN A 419 9.27 -7.60 -14.27
CA GLN A 419 10.44 -7.28 -13.44
C GLN A 419 11.75 -7.48 -14.20
N ASP A 420 11.88 -8.55 -14.95
CA ASP A 420 13.05 -8.80 -15.79
C ASP A 420 13.19 -7.71 -16.87
N ALA A 421 12.09 -7.32 -17.51
CA ALA A 421 12.09 -6.28 -18.54
C ALA A 421 12.42 -4.88 -17.99
N LYS A 422 11.98 -4.53 -16.78
CA LYS A 422 12.26 -3.22 -16.16
C LYS A 422 13.59 -3.17 -15.41
N PHE A 423 13.97 -4.24 -14.73
CA PHE A 423 15.06 -4.24 -13.76
C PHE A 423 16.22 -5.16 -14.15
N GLY A 424 16.07 -5.99 -15.18
CA GLY A 424 17.11 -6.91 -15.62
C GLY A 424 17.25 -8.16 -14.75
N GLY A 425 16.26 -8.45 -13.90
CA GLY A 425 16.20 -9.69 -13.12
C GLY A 425 14.87 -9.87 -12.38
N SER A 426 14.55 -11.12 -12.04
CA SER A 426 13.40 -11.49 -11.21
C SER A 426 13.70 -12.74 -10.36
N ALA A 427 13.03 -12.85 -9.21
CA ALA A 427 13.13 -14.01 -8.32
C ALA A 427 11.92 -14.97 -8.43
N TYR A 428 11.46 -15.25 -9.65
CA TYR A 428 10.25 -16.05 -9.92
C TYR A 428 10.15 -17.36 -9.13
N LEU A 429 11.22 -18.15 -9.09
CA LEU A 429 11.21 -19.43 -8.36
C LEU A 429 11.06 -19.24 -6.85
N LYS A 430 11.54 -18.12 -6.31
CA LYS A 430 11.46 -17.79 -4.88
C LYS A 430 10.08 -17.24 -4.52
N ALA A 431 9.48 -16.44 -5.40
CA ALA A 431 8.07 -16.07 -5.32
C ALA A 431 7.16 -17.31 -5.26
N LEU A 432 7.40 -18.31 -6.12
CA LEU A 432 6.70 -19.59 -6.06
C LEU A 432 6.99 -20.40 -4.79
N TYR A 433 8.24 -20.37 -4.31
CA TYR A 433 8.64 -21.08 -3.10
C TYR A 433 8.04 -20.47 -1.83
N ALA A 434 7.74 -19.17 -1.80
CA ALA A 434 7.04 -18.52 -0.68
C ALA A 434 5.72 -19.25 -0.33
N LEU A 435 5.00 -19.74 -1.35
CA LEU A 435 3.74 -20.49 -1.19
C LEU A 435 3.92 -21.88 -0.53
N ASP A 436 5.15 -22.34 -0.32
CA ASP A 436 5.43 -23.55 0.47
C ASP A 436 5.55 -23.28 1.98
N PHE A 437 5.31 -22.04 2.41
CA PHE A 437 5.34 -21.54 3.78
C PHE A 437 6.73 -21.50 4.48
N PRO A 438 7.87 -21.32 3.78
CA PRO A 438 9.18 -21.33 4.44
C PRO A 438 9.31 -20.23 5.52
N LEU A 439 8.89 -19.00 5.21
CA LEU A 439 8.99 -17.87 6.14
C LEU A 439 7.90 -17.88 7.21
N ILE A 440 6.68 -18.26 6.84
CA ILE A 440 5.58 -18.42 7.81
C ILE A 440 5.94 -19.49 8.85
N ASP A 441 6.48 -20.63 8.42
CA ASP A 441 6.90 -21.70 9.33
C ASP A 441 8.07 -21.28 10.21
N ALA A 442 8.99 -20.46 9.69
CA ALA A 442 10.09 -19.89 10.46
C ALA A 442 9.58 -19.00 11.61
N VAL A 443 8.60 -18.12 11.36
CA VAL A 443 7.98 -17.28 12.42
C VAL A 443 7.23 -18.13 13.44
N GLN A 444 6.45 -19.13 12.99
CA GLN A 444 5.70 -20.00 13.91
C GLN A 444 6.62 -20.76 14.86
N LYS A 445 7.78 -21.22 14.36
CA LYS A 445 8.76 -22.02 15.12
C LYS A 445 9.89 -21.19 15.73
N MET A 446 9.88 -19.88 15.52
CA MET A 446 10.89 -18.94 15.99
C MET A 446 11.19 -19.16 17.47
N LYS A 447 12.45 -19.20 17.88
CA LYS A 447 12.83 -19.26 19.29
C LYS A 447 13.27 -17.87 19.74
N VAL A 448 12.82 -17.46 20.91
CA VAL A 448 13.24 -16.20 21.53
C VAL A 448 13.96 -16.57 22.82
N GLU A 449 15.29 -16.50 22.78
CA GLU A 449 16.16 -16.76 23.92
C GLU A 449 16.41 -15.47 24.69
N ASP A 450 17.29 -15.48 25.70
CA ASP A 450 17.45 -14.34 26.61
C ASP A 450 18.16 -13.12 25.96
N ASP A 451 18.89 -13.32 24.86
CA ASP A 451 19.69 -12.28 24.20
C ASP A 451 19.53 -12.25 22.66
N LYS A 452 18.77 -13.20 22.09
CA LYS A 452 18.68 -13.39 20.65
C LYS A 452 17.38 -14.06 20.22
N VAL A 453 17.09 -13.91 18.93
CA VAL A 453 16.01 -14.59 18.23
C VAL A 453 16.60 -15.55 17.21
N ILE A 454 16.09 -16.78 17.16
CA ILE A 454 16.54 -17.81 16.24
C ILE A 454 15.38 -18.19 15.33
N LEU A 455 15.59 -18.07 14.02
CA LEU A 455 14.64 -18.49 12.98
C LEU A 455 15.28 -19.60 12.14
N THR A 456 14.48 -20.60 11.77
CA THR A 456 14.94 -21.70 10.91
C THR A 456 14.13 -21.72 9.62
N VAL A 457 14.79 -21.55 8.49
CA VAL A 457 14.20 -21.65 7.15
C VAL A 457 14.81 -22.87 6.46
N ALA A 458 13.97 -23.87 6.15
CA ALA A 458 14.43 -25.19 5.70
C ALA A 458 15.46 -25.80 6.68
N THR A 459 16.74 -25.86 6.31
CA THR A 459 17.84 -26.35 7.16
C THR A 459 18.72 -25.22 7.72
N ASP A 460 18.49 -23.99 7.28
CA ASP A 460 19.31 -22.85 7.65
C ASP A 460 18.79 -22.16 8.90
N GLU A 461 19.66 -22.06 9.90
CA GLU A 461 19.42 -21.27 11.10
C GLU A 461 19.96 -19.84 10.93
N ILE A 462 19.14 -18.85 11.28
CA ILE A 462 19.48 -17.43 11.30
C ILE A 462 19.31 -16.91 12.72
N THR A 463 20.35 -16.29 13.25
CA THR A 463 20.36 -15.72 14.60
C THR A 463 20.39 -14.20 14.52
N LEU A 464 19.39 -13.56 15.14
CA LEU A 464 19.28 -12.12 15.31
C LEU A 464 19.66 -11.75 16.73
N ASN A 465 20.72 -10.96 16.90
CA ASN A 465 21.07 -10.39 18.19
C ASN A 465 20.36 -9.04 18.30
N LEU A 466 19.40 -8.94 19.21
CA LEU A 466 18.56 -7.75 19.37
C LEU A 466 18.92 -7.06 20.68
N ASN A 467 18.73 -5.73 20.73
CA ASN A 467 18.76 -5.04 22.01
C ASN A 467 17.60 -5.54 22.89
N GLN A 468 17.76 -5.38 24.22
CA GLN A 468 16.81 -5.94 25.18
C GLN A 468 15.37 -5.42 25.02
N GLY A 469 15.20 -4.15 24.64
CA GLY A 469 13.87 -3.55 24.42
C GLY A 469 13.15 -4.18 23.24
N THR A 470 13.83 -4.31 22.11
CA THR A 470 13.30 -4.98 20.92
C THR A 470 13.05 -6.46 21.18
N LEU A 471 13.95 -7.15 21.89
CA LEU A 471 13.83 -8.57 22.20
C LEU A 471 12.57 -8.89 23.00
N GLU A 472 12.29 -8.12 24.06
CA GLU A 472 11.11 -8.35 24.88
C GLU A 472 9.81 -8.02 24.15
N LYS A 473 9.79 -6.98 23.30
CA LYS A 473 8.66 -6.73 22.39
C LYS A 473 8.42 -7.91 21.45
N VAL A 474 9.46 -8.44 20.81
CA VAL A 474 9.34 -9.63 19.95
C VAL A 474 8.83 -10.84 20.75
N ARG A 475 9.35 -11.06 21.96
CA ARG A 475 8.89 -12.14 22.86
C ARG A 475 7.40 -12.02 23.15
N LEU A 476 6.94 -10.82 23.51
CA LEU A 476 5.54 -10.55 23.80
C LEU A 476 4.68 -10.72 22.55
N LEU A 477 5.02 -10.02 21.46
CA LEU A 477 4.26 -10.03 20.21
C LEU A 477 4.16 -11.44 19.63
N LYS A 478 5.19 -12.28 19.75
CA LYS A 478 5.10 -13.69 19.36
C LYS A 478 3.97 -14.43 20.10
N ALA A 479 3.72 -14.09 21.36
CA ALA A 479 2.66 -14.71 22.15
C ALA A 479 1.27 -14.16 21.79
N ILE A 480 1.15 -12.84 21.54
CA ILE A 480 -0.15 -12.15 21.51
C ILE A 480 -0.56 -11.58 20.15
N ASN A 481 0.29 -11.64 19.12
CA ASN A 481 0.04 -10.96 17.83
C ASN A 481 -1.33 -11.27 17.22
N ARG A 482 -1.82 -12.50 17.36
CA ARG A 482 -3.11 -12.94 16.80
C ARG A 482 -4.31 -12.28 17.47
N ASP A 483 -4.16 -11.77 18.68
CA ASP A 483 -5.24 -11.14 19.45
C ASP A 483 -5.20 -9.61 19.33
N LEU A 484 -4.11 -9.08 18.76
CA LEU A 484 -3.97 -7.64 18.50
C LEU A 484 -4.64 -7.21 17.19
N VAL A 485 -5.18 -8.16 16.43
CA VAL A 485 -5.89 -7.93 15.16
C VAL A 485 -7.14 -8.79 15.10
N ASP A 486 -8.14 -8.36 14.32
CA ASP A 486 -9.31 -9.14 13.98
C ASP A 486 -9.28 -9.52 12.49
N ILE A 487 -9.49 -10.80 12.20
CA ILE A 487 -9.71 -11.27 10.82
C ILE A 487 -11.19 -11.08 10.50
N SER A 488 -11.54 -9.85 10.11
CA SER A 488 -12.91 -9.41 9.89
C SER A 488 -13.55 -10.05 8.66
N ALA A 489 -12.76 -10.51 7.68
CA ALA A 489 -13.22 -11.38 6.60
C ALA A 489 -12.13 -12.35 6.17
N LEU A 490 -12.50 -13.56 5.75
CA LEU A 490 -11.57 -14.59 5.28
C LEU A 490 -12.16 -15.40 4.13
N SER A 491 -11.38 -15.66 3.08
CA SER A 491 -11.82 -16.51 1.98
C SER A 491 -11.74 -17.99 2.32
N SER A 492 -12.61 -18.76 1.68
CA SER A 492 -12.60 -20.22 1.80
C SER A 492 -11.26 -20.85 1.41
N ASP A 493 -10.47 -20.20 0.57
CA ASP A 493 -9.15 -20.64 0.10
C ASP A 493 -7.96 -20.05 0.86
N TYR A 494 -8.22 -19.24 1.89
CA TYR A 494 -7.21 -18.61 2.76
C TYR A 494 -6.25 -17.64 2.04
N MET A 495 -6.61 -17.19 0.83
CA MET A 495 -5.83 -16.23 0.05
C MET A 495 -6.30 -14.79 0.24
N LEU A 496 -7.57 -14.58 0.55
CA LEU A 496 -8.17 -13.25 0.72
C LEU A 496 -8.51 -13.02 2.20
N SER A 497 -8.17 -11.84 2.70
CA SER A 497 -8.47 -11.45 4.07
C SER A 497 -8.68 -9.94 4.16
N ILE A 498 -9.55 -9.56 5.09
CA ILE A 498 -9.62 -8.19 5.62
C ILE A 498 -9.23 -8.31 7.08
N ILE A 499 -8.12 -7.68 7.44
CA ILE A 499 -7.55 -7.68 8.79
C ILE A 499 -7.68 -6.29 9.36
N THR A 500 -8.28 -6.16 10.53
CA THR A 500 -8.48 -4.88 11.19
C THR A 500 -7.74 -4.82 12.51
N LYS A 501 -7.29 -3.62 12.88
CA LYS A 501 -6.61 -3.34 14.15
C LYS A 501 -7.21 -2.09 14.77
N ASP A 502 -7.48 -2.13 16.06
CA ASP A 502 -8.06 -1.02 16.82
C ASP A 502 -7.20 -0.76 18.07
N GLU A 503 -6.43 0.33 18.08
CA GLU A 503 -5.52 0.69 19.20
C GLU A 503 -6.27 1.38 20.35
N LYS A 504 -7.37 0.78 20.79
CA LYS A 504 -8.32 1.39 21.73
C LYS A 504 -7.73 1.72 23.10
N ALA A 505 -6.67 1.05 23.53
CA ALA A 505 -6.07 1.31 24.83
C ALA A 505 -5.23 2.61 24.84
N ARG A 506 -4.87 3.11 23.65
CA ARG A 506 -4.04 4.31 23.48
C ARG A 506 -4.90 5.56 23.37
N GLY A 507 -4.49 6.63 24.04
CA GLY A 507 -5.14 7.95 23.91
C GLY A 507 -4.96 8.59 22.52
N ASP A 508 -3.90 8.21 21.81
CA ASP A 508 -3.51 8.65 20.45
C ASP A 508 -3.62 7.50 19.43
N GLY A 509 -4.49 6.52 19.71
CA GLY A 509 -4.62 5.34 18.87
C GLY A 509 -5.18 5.65 17.48
N ILE A 510 -4.98 4.69 16.58
CA ILE A 510 -5.58 4.71 15.24
C ILE A 510 -6.36 3.42 14.99
N ARG A 511 -7.27 3.47 14.03
CA ARG A 511 -7.83 2.28 13.40
C ARG A 511 -7.14 2.02 12.09
N SER A 512 -6.79 0.77 11.86
CA SER A 512 -6.18 0.38 10.60
C SER A 512 -6.80 -0.87 10.00
N VAL A 513 -6.75 -0.93 8.68
CA VAL A 513 -7.29 -2.03 7.87
C VAL A 513 -6.23 -2.44 6.87
N TYR A 514 -5.96 -3.75 6.79
CA TYR A 514 -5.19 -4.35 5.71
C TYR A 514 -6.11 -5.25 4.87
N ILE A 515 -6.14 -5.01 3.56
CA ILE A 515 -6.93 -5.75 2.58
C ILE A 515 -5.96 -6.50 1.67
N SER A 516 -5.91 -7.82 1.79
CA SER A 516 -4.90 -8.64 1.10
C SER A 516 -5.22 -8.92 -0.38
N PHE A 517 -6.13 -8.17 -0.98
CA PHE A 517 -6.61 -8.38 -2.35
C PHE A 517 -7.00 -7.06 -3.00
N ASN A 518 -7.00 -7.05 -4.34
CA ASN A 518 -7.23 -5.84 -5.12
C ASN A 518 -8.72 -5.48 -5.12
N ILE A 519 -9.17 -4.85 -4.04
CA ILE A 519 -10.57 -4.46 -3.82
C ILE A 519 -10.95 -3.24 -4.68
N GLU A 520 -9.98 -2.39 -4.98
CA GLU A 520 -10.15 -1.17 -5.76
C GLU A 520 -10.40 -1.43 -7.25
N ALA A 521 -10.00 -2.61 -7.75
CA ALA A 521 -10.39 -3.14 -9.06
C ALA A 521 -11.73 -3.89 -9.06
N GLY A 522 -12.42 -3.91 -7.92
CA GLY A 522 -13.72 -4.55 -7.74
C GLY A 522 -14.91 -3.72 -8.24
N GLY A 523 -16.11 -4.28 -8.06
CA GLY A 523 -17.37 -3.63 -8.41
C GLY A 523 -18.04 -2.95 -7.22
N LYS A 524 -19.36 -2.75 -7.33
CA LYS A 524 -20.13 -2.06 -6.30
C LYS A 524 -20.11 -2.77 -4.95
N GLU A 525 -20.15 -4.10 -4.91
CA GLU A 525 -20.14 -4.88 -3.66
C GLU A 525 -18.81 -4.72 -2.90
N GLU A 526 -17.68 -4.77 -3.61
CA GLU A 526 -16.36 -4.48 -3.05
C GLU A 526 -16.29 -3.07 -2.47
N PHE A 527 -16.82 -2.08 -3.20
CA PHE A 527 -16.80 -0.69 -2.75
C PHE A 527 -17.79 -0.38 -1.63
N ASP A 528 -18.87 -1.14 -1.51
CA ASP A 528 -19.74 -1.08 -0.34
C ASP A 528 -19.00 -1.55 0.92
N ILE A 529 -18.24 -2.66 0.83
CA ILE A 529 -17.36 -3.12 1.91
C ILE A 529 -16.26 -2.10 2.20
N LEU A 530 -15.58 -1.57 1.18
CA LEU A 530 -14.57 -0.52 1.37
C LEU A 530 -15.18 0.72 2.04
N GLY A 531 -16.42 1.07 1.68
CA GLY A 531 -17.18 2.13 2.32
C GLY A 531 -17.42 1.88 3.81
N ASP A 532 -17.82 0.67 4.21
CA ASP A 532 -17.96 0.30 5.62
C ASP A 532 -16.64 0.43 6.39
N LEU A 533 -15.53 0.04 5.75
CA LEU A 533 -14.19 0.13 6.34
C LEU A 533 -13.73 1.59 6.52
N VAL A 534 -14.04 2.48 5.56
CA VAL A 534 -13.80 3.92 5.68
C VAL A 534 -14.59 4.49 6.86
N GLU A 535 -15.88 4.17 6.98
CA GLU A 535 -16.70 4.62 8.10
C GLU A 535 -16.13 4.15 9.43
N TRP A 536 -15.84 2.86 9.56
CA TRP A 536 -15.28 2.29 10.77
C TRP A 536 -13.93 2.93 11.14
N ALA A 537 -13.02 3.06 10.18
CA ALA A 537 -11.68 3.63 10.40
C ALA A 537 -11.74 5.13 10.77
N SER A 538 -12.75 5.86 10.28
CA SER A 538 -12.91 7.28 10.60
C SER A 538 -13.41 7.57 12.03
N GLN A 539 -13.91 6.55 12.74
CA GLN A 539 -14.61 6.71 14.02
C GLN A 539 -13.82 6.16 15.23
N PHE A 540 -12.48 6.29 15.23
CA PHE A 540 -11.67 5.89 16.38
C PHE A 540 -12.04 6.68 17.64
N HIS A 541 -12.17 5.96 18.75
CA HIS A 541 -12.34 6.53 20.08
C HIS A 541 -11.57 5.67 21.10
N PRO A 542 -10.70 6.28 21.92
CA PRO A 542 -9.99 5.54 22.95
C PRO A 542 -10.95 5.08 24.05
N VAL A 543 -10.65 3.94 24.66
CA VAL A 543 -11.38 3.48 25.84
C VAL A 543 -11.10 4.42 27.01
N GLN A 544 -12.17 4.87 27.67
CA GLN A 544 -12.09 5.69 28.87
C GLN A 544 -12.41 4.81 30.09
N THR A 545 -11.41 4.50 30.90
CA THR A 545 -11.58 3.73 32.15
C THR A 545 -11.05 4.50 33.36
N PHE A 546 -11.69 4.31 34.52
CA PHE A 546 -11.20 4.86 35.80
C PHE A 546 -10.05 4.03 36.40
N ALA A 547 -9.96 2.75 36.03
CA ALA A 547 -8.89 1.86 36.45
C ALA A 547 -7.87 1.69 35.32
N PRO A 548 -6.57 1.62 35.63
CA PRO A 548 -5.54 1.16 34.72
C PRO A 548 -5.94 -0.12 33.99
N ILE A 549 -5.75 -0.11 32.66
CA ILE A 549 -6.03 -1.23 31.78
C ILE A 549 -5.14 -2.43 32.14
N VAL A 550 -3.87 -2.17 32.42
CA VAL A 550 -2.90 -3.21 32.76
C VAL A 550 -2.92 -3.49 34.26
N GLN A 551 -3.44 -4.64 34.64
CA GLN A 551 -3.45 -5.15 36.01
C GLN A 551 -2.65 -6.45 36.09
N ALA A 552 -1.55 -6.43 36.84
CA ALA A 552 -0.60 -7.52 36.93
C ALA A 552 -0.60 -8.16 38.32
N THR A 553 -0.63 -9.49 38.36
CA THR A 553 -0.40 -10.28 39.56
C THR A 553 1.04 -10.80 39.56
N ILE A 554 1.82 -10.55 40.60
CA ILE A 554 3.22 -11.01 40.72
C ILE A 554 3.31 -12.10 41.80
N LEU A 555 3.42 -13.35 41.38
CA LEU A 555 3.68 -14.50 42.25
C LEU A 555 5.17 -14.56 42.60
N SER A 556 5.50 -14.47 43.89
CA SER A 556 6.88 -14.55 44.38
C SER A 556 6.95 -15.01 45.84
N ASN A 557 7.99 -15.78 46.17
CA ASN A 557 8.37 -15.98 47.57
C ASN A 557 9.00 -14.70 48.16
N ASP A 558 9.19 -14.65 49.48
CA ASP A 558 9.72 -13.45 50.15
C ASP A 558 11.13 -13.07 49.71
N ILE A 559 11.92 -14.06 49.29
CA ILE A 559 13.32 -13.85 48.95
C ILE A 559 13.43 -13.19 47.57
N ASP A 560 12.79 -13.77 46.55
CA ASP A 560 12.79 -13.22 45.19
C ASP A 560 12.08 -11.86 45.13
N TRP A 561 11.06 -11.66 45.98
CA TRP A 561 10.41 -10.36 46.16
C TRP A 561 11.38 -9.28 46.64
N ASN A 562 12.16 -9.59 47.68
CA ASN A 562 13.11 -8.66 48.28
C ASN A 562 14.34 -8.40 47.41
N ILE A 563 14.69 -9.35 46.52
CA ILE A 563 15.81 -9.17 45.59
C ILE A 563 15.44 -8.17 44.49
N LYS A 564 14.38 -8.45 43.71
CA LYS A 564 13.98 -7.60 42.57
C LYS A 564 12.47 -7.52 42.30
N GLY A 565 11.62 -8.30 42.98
CA GLY A 565 10.18 -8.26 42.75
C GLY A 565 9.55 -6.89 43.02
N LYS A 566 10.02 -6.16 44.04
CA LYS A 566 9.56 -4.80 44.32
C LYS A 566 9.97 -3.79 43.23
N GLU A 567 11.14 -3.96 42.63
CA GLU A 567 11.59 -3.09 41.54
C GLU A 567 10.75 -3.30 40.28
N LEU A 568 10.48 -4.56 39.91
CA LEU A 568 9.57 -4.88 38.81
C LEU A 568 8.17 -4.28 39.04
N GLN A 569 7.64 -4.38 40.27
CA GLN A 569 6.37 -3.75 40.63
C GLN A 569 6.43 -2.23 40.39
N ASN A 570 7.44 -1.55 40.94
CA ASN A 570 7.60 -0.11 40.79
C ASN A 570 7.74 0.29 39.31
N ARG A 571 8.46 -0.50 38.50
CA ARG A 571 8.60 -0.25 37.07
C ARG A 571 7.25 -0.31 36.36
N LEU A 572 6.49 -1.38 36.55
CA LEU A 572 5.16 -1.55 35.97
C LEU A 572 4.23 -0.39 36.37
N GLU A 573 4.23 -0.04 37.67
CA GLU A 573 3.43 1.07 38.20
C GLU A 573 3.86 2.43 37.64
N SER A 574 5.16 2.66 37.43
CA SER A 574 5.66 3.90 36.81
C SER A 574 5.20 4.08 35.35
N MET A 575 4.86 2.98 34.67
CA MET A 575 4.31 2.98 33.31
C MET A 575 2.77 2.91 33.30
N GLY A 576 2.13 3.11 34.45
CA GLY A 576 0.67 3.22 34.59
C GLY A 576 -0.06 1.91 34.79
N ALA A 577 0.62 0.79 35.08
CA ALA A 577 -0.04 -0.45 35.48
C ALA A 577 -0.39 -0.47 36.98
N ILE A 578 -1.29 -1.36 37.38
CA ILE A 578 -1.43 -1.77 38.79
C ILE A 578 -0.78 -3.13 38.94
N ALA A 579 0.19 -3.25 39.84
CA ALA A 579 0.85 -4.52 40.11
C ALA A 579 0.62 -4.95 41.56
N LYS A 580 0.26 -6.21 41.77
CA LYS A 580 -0.02 -6.77 43.10
C LYS A 580 0.84 -8.00 43.35
N ARG A 581 1.61 -7.99 44.43
CA ARG A 581 2.28 -9.19 44.94
C ARG A 581 1.29 -10.20 45.50
N VAL A 582 1.49 -11.47 45.22
CA VAL A 582 0.80 -12.60 45.85
C VAL A 582 1.78 -13.70 46.24
N THR A 583 1.50 -14.38 47.34
CA THR A 583 2.25 -15.57 47.77
C THR A 583 1.63 -16.84 47.18
N ALA A 584 2.35 -17.97 47.20
CA ALA A 584 1.83 -19.23 46.69
C ALA A 584 0.56 -19.70 47.42
N GLY A 585 0.44 -19.43 48.73
CA GLY A 585 -0.74 -19.79 49.51
C GLY A 585 -1.99 -18.99 49.12
N GLU A 586 -1.83 -17.81 48.54
CA GLU A 586 -2.93 -16.95 48.09
C GLU A 586 -3.23 -17.13 46.59
N PHE A 587 -2.25 -17.61 45.82
CA PHE A 587 -2.24 -17.56 44.36
C PHE A 587 -3.41 -18.31 43.72
N GLU A 588 -3.96 -19.32 44.38
CA GLU A 588 -5.11 -20.06 43.87
C GLU A 588 -6.30 -19.13 43.54
N SER A 589 -6.50 -18.07 44.32
CA SER A 589 -7.56 -17.08 44.08
C SER A 589 -7.25 -16.10 42.95
N TYR A 590 -6.01 -16.08 42.45
CA TYR A 590 -5.52 -15.15 41.42
C TYR A 590 -5.18 -15.82 40.10
N LYS A 591 -5.35 -17.15 39.98
CA LYS A 591 -5.18 -17.89 38.72
C LYS A 591 -6.02 -17.35 37.56
N GLY A 592 -7.12 -16.65 37.84
CA GLY A 592 -7.95 -15.98 36.83
C GLY A 592 -7.45 -14.60 36.37
N SER A 593 -6.33 -14.10 36.90
CA SER A 593 -5.79 -12.79 36.51
C SER A 593 -5.35 -12.81 35.04
N ARG A 594 -5.66 -11.77 34.25
CA ARG A 594 -5.29 -11.74 32.82
C ARG A 594 -3.79 -11.57 32.57
N LEU A 595 -3.04 -10.95 33.49
CA LEU A 595 -1.58 -10.82 33.41
C LEU A 595 -0.95 -11.30 34.72
N ILE A 596 -0.09 -12.31 34.62
CA ILE A 596 0.61 -12.91 35.76
C ILE A 596 2.10 -12.91 35.49
N PHE A 597 2.89 -12.46 36.46
CA PHE A 597 4.33 -12.65 36.53
C PHE A 597 4.64 -13.70 37.59
N ILE A 598 5.54 -14.63 37.29
CA ILE A 598 6.04 -15.62 38.25
C ILE A 598 7.54 -15.44 38.38
N LEU A 599 7.99 -15.13 39.60
CA LEU A 599 9.40 -14.93 39.92
C LEU A 599 9.93 -16.17 40.64
N GLY A 600 10.83 -16.90 39.98
CA GLY A 600 11.44 -18.13 40.50
C GLY A 600 11.34 -19.31 39.54
N GLY A 601 12.29 -20.26 39.65
CA GLY A 601 12.37 -21.43 38.77
C GLY A 601 11.64 -22.68 39.27
N PRO A 602 11.73 -23.82 38.55
CA PRO A 602 11.07 -25.07 38.91
C PRO A 602 11.44 -25.63 40.29
N LYS A 603 12.59 -25.22 40.84
CA LYS A 603 13.09 -25.59 42.17
C LYS A 603 12.83 -24.51 43.23
N ALA A 604 12.04 -23.48 42.92
CA ALA A 604 11.72 -22.42 43.87
C ALA A 604 10.91 -22.97 45.06
N TYR A 605 11.25 -22.49 46.25
CA TYR A 605 10.63 -22.89 47.51
C TYR A 605 9.27 -22.22 47.70
N ASP A 606 8.62 -22.53 48.84
CA ASP A 606 7.35 -21.94 49.27
C ASP A 606 6.23 -22.10 48.25
N GLY A 607 6.20 -23.24 47.54
CA GLY A 607 5.15 -23.60 46.58
C GLY A 607 5.20 -22.89 45.23
N VAL A 608 6.08 -21.90 45.02
CA VAL A 608 6.21 -21.19 43.73
C VAL A 608 6.67 -22.14 42.62
N GLY A 609 7.64 -23.03 42.92
CA GLY A 609 8.16 -23.99 41.94
C GLY A 609 7.09 -24.94 41.40
N ASP A 610 6.05 -25.25 42.18
CA ASP A 610 4.97 -26.13 41.75
C ASP A 610 4.03 -25.46 40.74
N TYR A 611 3.87 -24.14 40.82
CA TYR A 611 3.18 -23.37 39.78
C TYR A 611 4.03 -23.22 38.52
N VAL A 612 5.35 -23.04 38.65
CA VAL A 612 6.27 -22.99 37.48
C VAL A 612 6.21 -24.30 36.69
N LYS A 613 6.18 -25.46 37.37
CA LYS A 613 6.04 -26.78 36.72
C LYS A 613 4.72 -26.99 35.99
N GLN A 614 3.66 -26.27 36.39
CA GLN A 614 2.38 -26.29 35.67
C GLN A 614 2.43 -25.44 34.40
N VAL A 615 3.26 -24.39 34.38
CA VAL A 615 3.34 -23.40 33.30
C VAL A 615 4.33 -23.83 32.21
N LEU A 616 5.48 -24.38 32.61
CA LEU A 616 6.58 -24.73 31.72
C LEU A 616 6.58 -26.23 31.39
N SER A 617 6.91 -26.58 30.15
CA SER A 617 7.14 -27.99 29.76
C SER A 617 8.38 -28.55 30.44
N GLU A 618 8.53 -29.88 30.50
CA GLU A 618 9.71 -30.52 31.09
C GLU A 618 11.02 -30.05 30.43
N GLU A 619 11.03 -29.88 29.11
CA GLU A 619 12.16 -29.35 28.36
C GLU A 619 12.48 -27.91 28.77
N GLU A 620 11.47 -27.06 28.94
CA GLU A 620 11.65 -25.67 29.38
C GLU A 620 12.15 -25.58 30.82
N GLN A 621 11.65 -26.45 31.70
CA GLN A 621 12.13 -26.57 33.07
C GLN A 621 13.61 -26.96 33.10
N GLU A 622 14.03 -27.91 32.25
CA GLU A 622 15.44 -28.26 32.10
C GLU A 622 16.28 -27.09 31.60
N ARG A 623 15.80 -26.32 30.61
CA ARG A 623 16.51 -25.13 30.12
C ARG A 623 16.73 -24.09 31.22
N VAL A 624 15.73 -23.87 32.09
CA VAL A 624 15.89 -23.01 33.28
C VAL A 624 16.94 -23.58 34.23
N ILE A 625 16.88 -24.88 34.53
CA ILE A 625 17.83 -25.54 35.44
C ILE A 625 19.26 -25.51 34.90
N LYS A 626 19.43 -25.60 33.57
CA LYS A 626 20.71 -25.50 32.87
C LYS A 626 21.15 -24.04 32.65
N GLY A 627 20.29 -23.05 32.90
CA GLY A 627 20.57 -21.62 32.68
C GLY A 627 20.62 -21.21 31.20
N GLU A 628 19.98 -22.00 30.33
CA GLU A 628 19.97 -21.78 28.87
C GLU A 628 18.90 -20.77 28.46
N GLN A 629 17.80 -20.69 29.22
CA GLN A 629 16.70 -19.75 28.97
C GLN A 629 15.99 -19.42 30.28
N SER A 630 15.66 -18.15 30.46
CA SER A 630 15.18 -17.64 31.75
C SER A 630 13.83 -16.95 31.70
N ILE A 631 13.43 -16.47 30.52
CA ILE A 631 12.19 -15.71 30.33
C ILE A 631 11.25 -16.43 29.37
N PHE A 632 10.04 -16.73 29.85
CA PHE A 632 9.02 -17.44 29.08
C PHE A 632 7.69 -16.68 29.16
N ILE A 633 7.01 -16.58 28.02
CA ILE A 633 5.65 -16.03 27.95
C ILE A 633 4.73 -17.15 27.51
N LYS A 634 3.74 -17.48 28.34
CA LYS A 634 2.74 -18.52 28.13
C LYS A 634 1.36 -17.90 28.07
N ARG A 635 0.47 -18.56 27.35
CA ARG A 635 -0.92 -18.15 27.21
C ARG A 635 -1.88 -19.18 27.75
N ASN A 636 -3.00 -18.68 28.26
CA ASN A 636 -4.16 -19.48 28.63
C ASN A 636 -3.82 -20.68 29.54
N VAL A 637 -2.90 -20.48 30.50
CA VAL A 637 -2.45 -21.57 31.39
C VAL A 637 -3.58 -22.02 32.31
N TRP A 638 -4.30 -21.05 32.90
CA TRP A 638 -5.41 -21.33 33.81
C TRP A 638 -6.74 -20.72 33.36
N ALA A 639 -6.72 -19.63 32.59
CA ALA A 639 -7.92 -18.96 32.09
C ALA A 639 -7.71 -18.46 30.65
N GLU A 640 -8.78 -18.40 29.85
CA GLU A 640 -8.72 -17.81 28.50
C GLU A 640 -8.44 -16.30 28.55
N GLY A 641 -7.67 -15.78 27.59
CA GLY A 641 -7.27 -14.37 27.53
C GLY A 641 -6.16 -14.01 28.53
N GLN A 642 -5.43 -15.01 29.03
CA GLN A 642 -4.38 -14.85 30.04
C GLN A 642 -2.98 -14.88 29.42
N ILE A 643 -2.08 -14.06 29.97
CA ILE A 643 -0.62 -14.12 29.78
C ILE A 643 0.05 -14.45 31.13
N VAL A 644 0.94 -15.42 31.11
CA VAL A 644 1.80 -15.79 32.24
C VAL A 644 3.26 -15.64 31.83
N ILE A 645 3.98 -14.73 32.49
CA ILE A 645 5.39 -14.43 32.25
C ILE A 645 6.21 -15.04 33.38
N VAL A 646 7.01 -16.05 33.07
CA VAL A 646 7.91 -16.69 34.03
C VAL A 646 9.30 -16.10 33.86
N ILE A 647 9.88 -15.60 34.96
CA ILE A 647 11.24 -15.08 35.01
C ILE A 647 12.00 -15.89 36.06
N ALA A 648 12.96 -16.69 35.60
CA ALA A 648 13.64 -17.68 36.44
C ALA A 648 15.11 -17.86 36.05
N GLY A 649 16.02 -17.81 37.02
CA GLY A 649 17.42 -18.24 36.85
C GLY A 649 17.69 -19.63 37.45
N GLN A 650 18.91 -20.14 37.31
CA GLN A 650 19.36 -21.38 37.96
C GLN A 650 19.27 -21.29 39.49
N GLY A 651 19.37 -20.07 40.02
CA GLY A 651 19.21 -19.75 41.43
C GLY A 651 18.62 -18.36 41.65
N ARG A 652 18.54 -17.96 42.92
CA ARG A 652 17.89 -16.70 43.37
C ARG A 652 18.59 -15.44 42.85
N THR A 653 19.92 -15.39 42.95
CA THR A 653 20.72 -14.27 42.45
C THR A 653 20.53 -14.08 40.96
N GLU A 654 20.56 -15.17 40.20
CA GLU A 654 20.35 -15.14 38.76
C GLU A 654 18.91 -14.76 38.40
N THR A 655 17.92 -15.27 39.13
CA THR A 655 16.52 -14.83 38.98
C THR A 655 16.42 -13.30 39.12
N GLY A 656 17.08 -12.72 40.12
CA GLY A 656 17.18 -11.26 40.26
C GLY A 656 17.82 -10.57 39.06
N MET A 657 18.94 -11.08 38.55
CA MET A 657 19.57 -10.53 37.34
C MET A 657 18.64 -10.58 36.13
N LYS A 658 17.90 -11.67 35.95
CA LYS A 658 16.96 -11.87 34.82
C LYS A 658 15.74 -10.97 34.94
N VAL A 659 15.26 -10.69 36.17
CA VAL A 659 14.24 -9.67 36.40
C VAL A 659 14.74 -8.29 35.96
N GLY A 660 15.96 -7.91 36.36
CA GLY A 660 16.54 -6.63 35.93
C GLY A 660 16.74 -6.54 34.41
N LEU A 661 17.14 -7.65 33.77
CA LEU A 661 17.26 -7.73 32.32
C LEU A 661 15.89 -7.53 31.64
N TYR A 662 14.88 -8.27 32.05
CA TYR A 662 13.51 -8.11 31.55
C TYR A 662 13.00 -6.68 31.75
N GLU A 663 13.16 -6.12 32.95
CA GLU A 663 12.75 -4.76 33.30
C GLU A 663 13.36 -3.71 32.37
N SER A 664 14.65 -3.85 32.04
CA SER A 664 15.35 -2.93 31.15
C SER A 664 14.82 -2.94 29.71
N GLY A 665 14.09 -4.00 29.32
CA GLY A 665 13.43 -4.09 28.01
C GLY A 665 12.01 -3.52 27.97
N LEU A 666 11.46 -3.08 29.11
CA LEU A 666 10.09 -2.55 29.16
C LEU A 666 10.06 -1.06 28.85
N ASP A 667 9.23 -0.67 27.87
CA ASP A 667 8.96 0.72 27.53
C ASP A 667 7.45 0.96 27.32
N HIS A 668 7.09 2.20 26.99
CA HIS A 668 5.69 2.56 26.75
C HIS A 668 5.04 1.76 25.63
N GLU A 669 5.80 1.39 24.59
CA GLU A 669 5.27 0.63 23.46
C GLU A 669 4.93 -0.81 23.88
N TYR A 670 5.81 -1.46 24.66
CA TYR A 670 5.53 -2.75 25.29
C TYR A 670 4.23 -2.72 26.10
N MET A 671 4.05 -1.66 26.89
CA MET A 671 2.85 -1.49 27.71
C MET A 671 1.60 -1.26 26.88
N ASN A 672 1.70 -0.57 25.74
CA ASN A 672 0.58 -0.41 24.82
C ASN A 672 0.15 -1.74 24.21
N TYR A 673 1.10 -2.61 23.82
CA TYR A 673 0.76 -3.96 23.34
C TYR A 673 0.05 -4.81 24.39
N LEU A 674 0.51 -4.76 25.64
CA LEU A 674 -0.18 -5.42 26.74
C LEU A 674 -1.58 -4.83 26.94
N ALA A 675 -1.72 -3.50 26.91
CA ALA A 675 -2.98 -2.84 27.15
C ALA A 675 -4.00 -3.17 26.04
N ASP A 676 -3.61 -3.14 24.77
CA ASP A 676 -4.47 -3.51 23.64
C ASP A 676 -4.93 -4.97 23.75
N PHE A 677 -4.03 -5.90 24.08
CA PHE A 677 -4.37 -7.30 24.34
C PHE A 677 -5.37 -7.49 25.49
N LEU A 678 -5.28 -6.65 26.53
CA LEU A 678 -6.15 -6.72 27.70
C LEU A 678 -7.50 -6.00 27.50
N VAL A 679 -7.63 -5.16 26.48
CA VAL A 679 -8.90 -4.53 26.08
C VAL A 679 -9.68 -5.40 25.10
N GLY A 680 -8.97 -6.10 24.20
CA GLY A 680 -9.53 -7.19 23.39
C GLY A 680 -10.10 -8.30 24.25
#